data_AF-I4HF18-F1
#
_entry.id   AF-I4HF18-F1
#
_cell.length_a   1.000
_cell.length_b   1.000
_cell.length_c   1.000
_cell.angle_alpha   90.00
_cell.angle_beta   90.00
_cell.angle_gamma   90.00
#
_symmetry.space_group_name_H-M   'P 1'
#
loop_
_entity.id
_entity.type
_entity.pdbx_description
1 polymer ?
#
loop_
_entity_poly.entity_id
_entity_poly.type
_entity_poly.pdbx_seq_one_letter_code
_entity_poly.pdbx_strand_id
1 'polypeptide(L)'
;MINPVPLEILQNEKALGTVNGPTQQPLVFQFYYGQSGKAEIINTIYLEDGNQSSKLHLEVSNLSKNIIVLNPPPAEKLATVAEGGANAASAGRCHFQLRWEKDLGLKPSQITIENPKDWMVNYDEEGNFFSMYFLRTTELALNPKEKIELGFLNLTANNRTVKSSNVELLYGGIGLISTKPTATATATPLKEPVSSKNAISIINYPSKTQIPLQFRVLGSNAILNDGTTQNTLKLKVLNSPLSNNTRPILLLNQSSKFIVSFEQGDDPDALVKTTSQLNNVQIQVTDTNSWKPEHTANSTQWSFTPTASLKQLTAGKGIELTISNLVTSSASGLACIYIDYQNIGSYPDGRLVIPIEKTPLLYSGGQVGIGTKTFDRETIKLKVNGDIVLGKDETNKKFIFHSRTDGGGDFLQITHDDTDDWWEWNQGITLRRGGNVGIGITDPAAKLHVNGGDAVISGKVAIRTTNPKIHLAIGDDDTGLQQQGDGELAIYTDNIERVRVAKNGNVGIGTTTPKIHLAIGDDDTGLKQQGDGILAIYTNNAERVRIHSDGKVGIGTSSYIGSDRLIIQSAANEGTLRLLGPGNKLGIGGKLNFGGAEEVYLTENLDKKLLIHADTQITLDSPSVGIGTTTPKAKLDVEGSVKFGIEGTIVNRMICGQVYFDTERNVWFYKSYGSSDQPVFKKDTGKFKIPYGFTVQHPQELVILATTLDQWSNNVACVSEIQKDYCVICITDTKTQQQKPTNFSFVIMHFQSWPGRLPQYGVEGQGFDSGWIPDIMWRKTSVPIEPYSYPWLV
;
A
#
# COMPACT_ATOMS: atom_id res chain seq x y z
N MET A 1 3.71 -25.14 60.21
CA MET A 1 4.45 -25.97 61.18
C MET A 1 4.37 -25.28 62.52
N ILE A 2 3.90 -25.97 63.56
CA ILE A 2 3.85 -25.44 64.93
C ILE A 2 5.22 -25.72 65.53
N ASN A 3 6.00 -24.67 65.81
CA ASN A 3 7.12 -24.81 66.73
C ASN A 3 6.55 -24.85 68.15
N PRO A 4 6.93 -25.81 69.00
CA PRO A 4 6.76 -25.68 70.44
C PRO A 4 7.44 -24.40 70.90
N VAL A 5 7.00 -23.85 72.04
CA VAL A 5 7.70 -22.77 72.74
C VAL A 5 9.21 -23.04 72.70
N PRO A 6 10.04 -22.14 72.15
CA PRO A 6 11.48 -22.34 72.05
C PRO A 6 12.02 -22.78 73.41
N LEU A 7 12.86 -23.83 73.43
CA LEU A 7 13.52 -24.29 74.65
C LEU A 7 14.27 -23.14 75.36
N GLU A 8 14.67 -22.11 74.61
CA GLU A 8 15.30 -20.88 75.10
C GLU A 8 14.38 -20.05 76.02
N ILE A 9 13.05 -20.04 75.79
CA ILE A 9 12.10 -19.36 76.68
C ILE A 9 11.88 -20.20 77.95
N LEU A 10 11.73 -21.52 77.81
CA LEU A 10 11.64 -22.45 78.95
C LEU A 10 12.93 -22.50 79.80
N GLN A 11 14.09 -22.22 79.20
CA GLN A 11 15.38 -22.12 79.89
C GLN A 11 15.57 -20.73 80.53
N ASN A 12 15.11 -19.66 79.88
CA ASN A 12 15.13 -18.32 80.47
C ASN A 12 14.16 -18.18 81.66
N GLU A 13 13.05 -18.90 81.68
CA GLU A 13 12.14 -18.98 82.84
C GLU A 13 12.73 -19.79 84.01
N LYS A 14 13.66 -20.73 83.74
CA LYS A 14 14.43 -21.46 84.77
C LYS A 14 15.70 -20.74 85.23
N ALA A 15 16.10 -19.65 84.58
CA ALA A 15 17.38 -18.99 84.82
C ALA A 15 17.32 -17.75 85.73
N LEU A 16 16.19 -17.46 86.38
CA LEU A 16 16.14 -16.55 87.54
C LEU A 16 16.48 -17.30 88.84
N GLY A 17 17.54 -18.09 88.79
CA GLY A 17 18.13 -18.75 89.93
C GLY A 17 19.12 -17.82 90.63
N THR A 18 18.72 -17.35 91.81
CA THR A 18 19.59 -16.89 92.91
C THR A 18 20.62 -15.81 92.57
N VAL A 19 20.26 -14.55 92.82
CA VAL A 19 21.23 -13.47 93.08
C VAL A 19 21.98 -13.80 94.37
N ASN A 20 23.22 -14.30 94.23
CA ASN A 20 24.17 -14.39 95.34
C ASN A 20 24.86 -13.02 95.49
N GLY A 21 24.43 -12.26 96.51
CA GLY A 21 25.08 -11.03 96.97
C GLY A 21 24.66 -10.72 98.41
N PRO A 22 25.58 -10.40 99.34
CA PRO A 22 25.33 -10.46 100.77
C PRO A 22 24.65 -9.19 101.29
N THR A 23 23.32 -9.16 101.25
CA THR A 23 22.51 -8.46 102.25
C THR A 23 21.35 -9.40 102.56
N GLN A 24 21.43 -10.12 103.67
CA GLN A 24 20.44 -11.14 104.02
C GLN A 24 19.12 -10.46 104.39
N GLN A 25 18.30 -10.11 103.38
CA GLN A 25 16.92 -9.70 103.59
C GLN A 25 16.20 -10.89 104.23
N PRO A 26 15.71 -10.77 105.48
CA PRO A 26 15.21 -11.93 106.19
C PRO A 26 13.93 -12.52 105.58
N LEU A 27 13.10 -11.71 104.93
CA LEU A 27 11.96 -12.16 104.13
C LEU A 27 12.18 -11.80 102.66
N VAL A 28 12.05 -12.79 101.78
CA VAL A 28 11.94 -12.60 100.34
C VAL A 28 10.59 -13.13 99.87
N PHE A 29 10.13 -12.70 98.70
CA PHE A 29 8.87 -13.19 98.16
C PHE A 29 9.02 -13.72 96.74
N GLN A 30 8.00 -14.41 96.25
CA GLN A 30 7.81 -14.75 94.85
C GLN A 30 6.32 -14.96 94.57
N PHE A 31 5.95 -14.83 93.30
CA PHE A 31 4.62 -15.16 92.82
C PHE A 31 4.65 -16.43 91.98
N TYR A 32 3.66 -17.30 92.09
CA TYR A 32 3.62 -18.52 91.28
C TYR A 32 2.21 -19.08 91.03
N TYR A 33 2.08 -19.92 90.01
CA TYR A 33 0.90 -20.76 89.75
C TYR A 33 1.23 -22.24 90.03
N GLY A 34 0.32 -22.97 90.68
CA GLY A 34 0.45 -24.40 91.00
C GLY A 34 0.41 -24.74 92.50
N GLN A 35 0.59 -26.02 92.87
CA GLN A 35 0.72 -26.42 94.28
C GLN A 35 2.15 -26.20 94.78
N SER A 36 2.26 -25.74 96.04
CA SER A 36 3.50 -25.51 96.79
C SER A 36 4.57 -26.59 96.52
N GLY A 37 5.66 -26.24 95.82
CA GLY A 37 6.76 -27.15 95.45
C GLY A 37 6.78 -27.65 94.00
N LYS A 38 5.75 -27.36 93.19
CA LYS A 38 5.70 -27.60 91.74
C LYS A 38 5.19 -26.35 91.00
N ALA A 39 5.94 -25.26 91.07
CA ALA A 39 5.59 -24.03 90.37
C ALA A 39 5.87 -24.19 88.86
N GLU A 40 4.84 -24.01 88.02
CA GLU A 40 4.96 -24.09 86.55
C GLU A 40 5.30 -22.73 85.94
N ILE A 41 4.82 -21.65 86.54
CA ILE A 41 5.03 -20.26 86.11
C ILE A 41 5.33 -19.42 87.36
N ILE A 42 6.43 -18.68 87.36
CA ILE A 42 6.91 -17.86 88.49
C ILE A 42 7.02 -16.40 88.05
N ASN A 43 6.71 -15.48 88.96
CA ASN A 43 6.83 -14.02 88.79
C ASN A 43 6.21 -13.52 87.48
N THR A 44 5.09 -14.12 87.09
CA THR A 44 4.33 -13.76 85.90
C THR A 44 2.84 -13.73 86.25
N ILE A 45 2.09 -12.76 85.76
CA ILE A 45 0.63 -12.74 85.80
C ILE A 45 0.13 -13.31 84.47
N TYR A 46 -0.59 -14.42 84.56
CA TYR A 46 -1.12 -15.19 83.45
C TYR A 46 -2.58 -14.79 83.22
N LEU A 47 -2.89 -14.24 82.05
CA LEU A 47 -4.26 -13.85 81.67
C LEU A 47 -4.80 -14.83 80.62
N GLU A 48 -5.84 -15.55 80.98
CA GLU A 48 -6.57 -16.44 80.07
C GLU A 48 -7.83 -15.73 79.53
N ASP A 49 -8.14 -15.96 78.26
CA ASP A 49 -9.28 -15.45 77.47
C ASP A 49 -10.28 -14.53 78.21
N GLY A 50 -10.25 -13.23 77.91
CA GLY A 50 -11.30 -12.30 78.33
C GLY A 50 -11.24 -11.82 79.79
N ASN A 51 -10.03 -11.72 80.37
CA ASN A 51 -9.77 -11.27 81.75
C ASN A 51 -10.27 -12.24 82.84
N GLN A 52 -10.37 -13.54 82.58
CA GLN A 52 -10.64 -14.50 83.64
C GLN A 52 -9.33 -14.84 84.38
N SER A 53 -9.32 -14.57 85.70
CA SER A 53 -8.11 -14.71 86.53
C SER A 53 -7.89 -16.16 86.94
N SER A 54 -6.68 -16.66 86.67
CA SER A 54 -6.12 -17.83 87.35
C SER A 54 -5.68 -17.44 88.78
N LYS A 55 -5.62 -18.41 89.69
CA LYS A 55 -5.21 -18.22 91.10
C LYS A 55 -3.70 -18.03 91.20
N LEU A 56 -3.26 -16.83 91.56
CA LEU A 56 -1.83 -16.52 91.74
C LEU A 56 -1.45 -16.64 93.22
N HIS A 57 -0.46 -17.45 93.56
CA HIS A 57 0.02 -17.59 94.93
C HIS A 57 1.18 -16.62 95.19
N LEU A 58 1.09 -15.82 96.25
CA LEU A 58 2.21 -15.12 96.87
C LEU A 58 2.85 -16.02 97.91
N GLU A 59 4.16 -16.24 97.78
CA GLU A 59 4.99 -16.88 98.78
C GLU A 59 5.91 -15.84 99.42
N VAL A 60 5.93 -15.75 100.76
CA VAL A 60 6.91 -14.95 101.51
C VAL A 60 7.73 -15.88 102.40
N SER A 61 9.01 -16.06 102.08
CA SER A 61 9.89 -17.08 102.66
C SER A 61 10.93 -16.48 103.60
N ASN A 62 11.15 -17.12 104.75
CA ASN A 62 12.23 -16.79 105.67
C ASN A 62 13.54 -17.45 105.19
N LEU A 63 14.42 -16.68 104.56
CA LEU A 63 15.76 -17.15 104.15
C LEU A 63 16.86 -16.78 105.15
N SER A 64 16.50 -16.15 106.27
CA SER A 64 17.44 -15.85 107.34
C SER A 64 17.76 -17.10 108.17
N LYS A 65 18.85 -17.03 108.94
CA LYS A 65 19.17 -18.05 109.96
C LYS A 65 18.35 -17.88 111.26
N ASN A 66 17.60 -16.79 111.39
CA ASN A 66 16.84 -16.45 112.58
C ASN A 66 15.36 -16.83 112.40
N ILE A 67 14.66 -17.05 113.51
CA ILE A 67 13.19 -17.15 113.51
C ILE A 67 12.63 -15.74 113.39
N ILE A 68 11.71 -15.55 112.45
CA ILE A 68 11.01 -14.28 112.25
C ILE A 68 9.66 -14.38 112.94
N VAL A 69 9.36 -13.43 113.82
CA VAL A 69 8.10 -13.39 114.56
C VAL A 69 7.28 -12.20 114.08
N LEU A 70 6.10 -12.49 113.55
CA LEU A 70 5.06 -11.53 113.21
C LEU A 70 4.25 -11.30 114.49
N ASN A 71 4.56 -10.25 115.23
CA ASN A 71 3.92 -9.95 116.51
C ASN A 71 2.50 -9.44 116.27
N PRO A 72 1.50 -9.86 117.06
CA PRO A 72 0.16 -9.32 116.95
C PRO A 72 0.17 -7.81 117.28
N PRO A 73 -0.64 -6.98 116.60
CA PRO A 73 -0.76 -5.58 116.95
C PRO A 73 -1.37 -5.41 118.36
N PRO A 74 -1.15 -4.27 119.05
CA PRO A 74 -1.74 -4.00 120.36
C PRO A 74 -3.27 -4.22 120.36
N ALA A 75 -3.79 -4.80 121.45
CA ALA A 75 -5.17 -5.29 121.57
C ALA A 75 -6.22 -4.16 121.49
N GLU A 76 -6.65 -3.82 120.29
CA GLU A 76 -7.81 -2.97 120.03
C GLU A 76 -8.66 -3.54 118.89
N LYS A 77 -9.97 -3.23 118.92
CA LYS A 77 -11.01 -3.84 118.08
C LYS A 77 -10.73 -3.61 116.59
N LEU A 78 -10.68 -4.70 115.83
CA LEU A 78 -10.25 -4.76 114.43
C LEU A 78 -11.42 -4.45 113.47
N ALA A 79 -11.19 -3.66 112.42
CA ALA A 79 -12.18 -3.34 111.38
C ALA A 79 -11.86 -4.10 110.09
N THR A 80 -12.84 -4.79 109.49
CA THR A 80 -12.67 -5.56 108.24
C THR A 80 -12.94 -4.73 106.98
N VAL A 81 -11.99 -4.77 106.04
CA VAL A 81 -12.02 -4.64 104.55
C VAL A 81 -12.97 -3.65 103.83
N ALA A 82 -13.79 -2.83 104.49
CA ALA A 82 -14.58 -1.79 103.81
C ALA A 82 -14.69 -0.46 104.57
N GLU A 83 -14.27 -0.40 105.83
CA GLU A 83 -14.31 0.83 106.63
C GLU A 83 -12.88 1.31 106.89
N GLY A 84 -12.49 2.40 106.23
CA GLY A 84 -11.21 3.11 106.41
C GLY A 84 -11.07 3.79 107.79
N GLY A 85 -11.34 3.07 108.87
CA GLY A 85 -11.15 3.53 110.24
C GLY A 85 -9.68 3.40 110.68
N ALA A 86 -9.36 4.01 111.84
CA ALA A 86 -8.01 4.06 112.41
C ALA A 86 -7.34 2.70 112.67
N ASN A 87 -8.10 1.59 112.61
CA ASN A 87 -7.65 0.23 112.92
C ASN A 87 -7.51 -0.70 111.71
N ALA A 88 -7.63 -0.18 110.48
CA ALA A 88 -7.37 -0.93 109.25
C ALA A 88 -5.87 -1.20 109.03
N ALA A 89 -5.54 -2.20 108.20
CA ALA A 89 -4.17 -2.40 107.74
C ALA A 89 -3.69 -1.15 106.96
N SER A 90 -2.51 -0.64 107.27
CA SER A 90 -1.96 0.59 106.67
C SER A 90 -0.43 0.59 106.72
N ALA A 91 0.21 1.58 106.09
CA ALA A 91 1.67 1.71 106.10
C ALA A 91 2.28 1.74 107.52
N GLY A 92 1.57 2.33 108.48
CA GLY A 92 1.98 2.37 109.89
C GLY A 92 1.49 1.18 110.73
N ARG A 93 0.73 0.26 110.14
CA ARG A 93 0.07 -0.85 110.85
C ARG A 93 -0.11 -2.07 109.93
N CYS A 94 1.00 -2.64 109.47
CA CYS A 94 1.03 -3.89 108.70
C CYS A 94 2.27 -4.70 109.04
N HIS A 95 2.22 -6.02 108.85
CA HIS A 95 3.42 -6.83 108.93
C HIS A 95 4.28 -6.65 107.68
N PHE A 96 3.64 -6.67 106.51
CA PHE A 96 4.30 -6.35 105.25
C PHE A 96 3.36 -5.64 104.30
N GLN A 97 3.96 -4.86 103.41
CA GLN A 97 3.32 -4.09 102.35
C GLN A 97 3.84 -4.60 101.00
N LEU A 98 2.96 -4.90 100.07
CA LEU A 98 3.30 -5.12 98.66
C LEU A 98 3.00 -3.85 97.88
N ARG A 99 4.02 -3.24 97.31
CA ARG A 99 3.92 -2.03 96.49
C ARG A 99 4.14 -2.38 95.01
N TRP A 100 3.19 -1.99 94.17
CA TRP A 100 3.14 -2.27 92.73
C TRP A 100 3.15 -0.97 91.94
N GLU A 101 3.81 -0.91 90.78
CA GLU A 101 3.63 0.22 89.85
C GLU A 101 2.27 0.10 89.12
N LYS A 102 1.63 1.23 88.84
CA LYS A 102 0.30 1.28 88.20
C LYS A 102 0.29 0.96 86.70
N ASP A 103 1.46 0.83 86.08
CA ASP A 103 1.66 0.64 84.64
C ASP A 103 1.18 -0.72 84.10
N LEU A 104 0.99 -1.68 85.01
CA LEU A 104 0.41 -3.00 84.77
C LEU A 104 -1.12 -2.98 84.56
N GLY A 105 -1.80 -1.88 84.91
CA GLY A 105 -3.25 -1.76 84.75
C GLY A 105 -4.07 -2.71 85.65
N LEU A 106 -3.49 -3.12 86.79
CA LEU A 106 -4.19 -3.83 87.86
C LEU A 106 -5.10 -2.86 88.61
N LYS A 107 -6.27 -3.35 89.06
CA LYS A 107 -7.22 -2.58 89.88
C LYS A 107 -7.19 -3.13 91.31
N PRO A 108 -6.49 -2.49 92.27
CA PRO A 108 -6.33 -3.03 93.63
C PRO A 108 -7.65 -3.28 94.35
N SER A 109 -8.67 -2.47 94.08
CA SER A 109 -10.03 -2.64 94.60
C SER A 109 -10.74 -3.94 94.20
N GLN A 110 -10.23 -4.64 93.19
CA GLN A 110 -10.79 -5.90 92.70
C GLN A 110 -10.01 -7.13 93.18
N ILE A 111 -8.79 -6.94 93.70
CA ILE A 111 -7.92 -8.03 94.16
C ILE A 111 -8.42 -8.53 95.52
N THR A 112 -8.64 -9.84 95.63
CA THR A 112 -9.06 -10.47 96.89
C THR A 112 -8.09 -11.57 97.28
N ILE A 113 -7.97 -11.85 98.59
CA ILE A 113 -7.14 -12.94 99.11
C ILE A 113 -8.00 -14.16 99.51
N GLU A 114 -7.48 -15.35 99.28
CA GLU A 114 -8.10 -16.60 99.73
C GLU A 114 -7.88 -16.79 101.25
N ASN A 115 -8.94 -17.19 101.98
CA ASN A 115 -8.93 -17.42 103.43
C ASN A 115 -8.45 -16.23 104.29
N PRO A 116 -9.17 -15.09 104.32
CA PRO A 116 -8.77 -13.89 105.07
C PRO A 116 -8.85 -14.01 106.61
N LYS A 117 -9.18 -15.20 107.16
CA LYS A 117 -9.47 -15.36 108.61
C LYS A 117 -8.31 -14.92 109.51
N ASP A 118 -7.08 -15.09 109.05
CA ASP A 118 -5.87 -14.71 109.77
C ASP A 118 -5.31 -13.35 109.35
N TRP A 119 -5.75 -12.83 108.19
CA TRP A 119 -5.14 -11.69 107.51
C TRP A 119 -6.15 -10.58 107.21
N MET A 120 -5.90 -9.41 107.78
CA MET A 120 -6.54 -8.18 107.37
C MET A 120 -5.74 -7.57 106.22
N VAL A 121 -6.41 -7.36 105.09
CA VAL A 121 -5.81 -6.75 103.90
C VAL A 121 -6.53 -5.45 103.58
N ASN A 122 -5.76 -4.43 103.27
CA ASN A 122 -6.25 -3.15 102.80
C ASN A 122 -5.36 -2.66 101.66
N TYR A 123 -5.80 -1.64 100.92
CA TYR A 123 -5.01 -1.06 99.84
C TYR A 123 -5.05 0.47 99.88
N ASP A 124 -4.04 1.09 99.27
CA ASP A 124 -3.97 2.52 99.00
C ASP A 124 -3.42 2.75 97.60
N GLU A 125 -3.84 3.85 96.97
CA GLU A 125 -3.48 4.23 95.62
C GLU A 125 -2.73 5.57 95.61
N GLU A 126 -1.43 5.50 95.36
CA GLU A 126 -0.57 6.67 95.16
C GLU A 126 -0.53 7.07 93.66
N GLY A 127 0.19 8.14 93.31
CA GLY A 127 0.27 8.62 91.93
C GLY A 127 0.82 7.57 90.95
N ASN A 128 1.96 6.96 91.27
CA ASN A 128 2.65 6.00 90.39
C ASN A 128 2.56 4.53 90.88
N PHE A 129 2.13 4.32 92.11
CA PHE A 129 2.09 3.01 92.75
C PHE A 129 0.71 2.72 93.35
N PHE A 130 0.38 1.46 93.54
CA PHE A 130 -0.61 1.06 94.52
C PHE A 130 0.02 0.12 95.54
N SER A 131 -0.43 0.21 96.78
CA SER A 131 0.10 -0.56 97.91
C SER A 131 -0.99 -1.46 98.47
N MET A 132 -0.65 -2.70 98.79
CA MET A 132 -1.50 -3.62 99.56
C MET A 132 -0.83 -3.90 100.91
N TYR A 133 -1.55 -3.68 102.00
CA TYR A 133 -1.07 -3.84 103.36
C TYR A 133 -1.62 -5.12 103.98
N PHE A 134 -0.73 -5.94 104.54
CA PHE A 134 -1.09 -7.23 105.15
C PHE A 134 -0.81 -7.18 106.65
N LEU A 135 -1.87 -7.32 107.45
CA LEU A 135 -1.79 -7.33 108.90
C LEU A 135 -2.40 -8.62 109.45
N ARG A 136 -1.62 -9.37 110.23
CA ARG A 136 -2.07 -10.59 110.91
C ARG A 136 -2.59 -10.27 112.32
N THR A 137 -3.61 -10.98 112.77
CA THR A 137 -4.26 -10.76 114.08
C THR A 137 -3.69 -11.63 115.19
N THR A 138 -3.01 -12.72 114.83
CA THR A 138 -2.36 -13.66 115.75
C THR A 138 -0.86 -13.73 115.49
N GLU A 139 -0.08 -14.02 116.53
CA GLU A 139 1.36 -14.21 116.39
C GLU A 139 1.69 -15.36 115.41
N LEU A 140 2.67 -15.14 114.52
CA LEU A 140 3.24 -16.20 113.69
C LEU A 140 4.76 -16.21 113.83
N ALA A 141 5.33 -17.32 114.26
CA ALA A 141 6.77 -17.55 114.22
C ALA A 141 7.11 -18.38 112.96
N LEU A 142 7.96 -17.83 112.09
CA LEU A 142 8.48 -18.47 110.89
C LEU A 142 9.90 -18.93 111.15
N ASN A 143 10.12 -20.24 111.24
CA ASN A 143 11.45 -20.83 111.33
C ASN A 143 12.23 -20.62 110.01
N PRO A 144 13.58 -20.74 110.02
CA PRO A 144 14.35 -20.72 108.78
C PRO A 144 13.78 -21.71 107.75
N LYS A 145 13.57 -21.25 106.52
CA LYS A 145 12.94 -21.95 105.39
C LYS A 145 11.43 -22.17 105.47
N GLU A 146 10.76 -21.74 106.55
CA GLU A 146 9.30 -21.66 106.55
C GLU A 146 8.82 -20.45 105.74
N LYS A 147 7.56 -20.50 105.34
CA LYS A 147 6.96 -19.57 104.40
C LYS A 147 5.51 -19.24 104.74
N ILE A 148 5.10 -18.06 104.33
CA ILE A 148 3.71 -17.61 104.28
C ILE A 148 3.22 -17.81 102.85
N GLU A 149 2.02 -18.36 102.68
CA GLU A 149 1.41 -18.55 101.37
C GLU A 149 0.03 -17.88 101.34
N LEU A 150 -0.19 -16.97 100.38
CA LEU A 150 -1.45 -16.24 100.19
C LEU A 150 -1.91 -16.35 98.74
N GLY A 151 -3.14 -16.84 98.51
CA GLY A 151 -3.72 -16.89 97.17
C GLY A 151 -4.40 -15.57 96.79
N PHE A 152 -4.04 -14.99 95.65
CA PHE A 152 -4.69 -13.83 95.04
C PHE A 152 -5.68 -14.25 93.97
N LEU A 153 -6.87 -13.66 94.02
CA LEU A 153 -7.97 -13.86 93.07
C LEU A 153 -8.35 -12.53 92.41
N ASN A 154 -8.91 -12.62 91.20
CA ASN A 154 -9.41 -11.48 90.39
C ASN A 154 -8.32 -10.50 89.94
N LEU A 155 -7.12 -11.01 89.64
CA LEU A 155 -6.06 -10.23 89.01
C LEU A 155 -6.41 -9.98 87.53
N THR A 156 -6.98 -8.81 87.23
CA THR A 156 -7.23 -8.37 85.85
C THR A 156 -6.25 -7.28 85.47
N ALA A 157 -5.55 -7.44 84.36
CA ALA A 157 -4.66 -6.43 83.80
C ALA A 157 -5.17 -5.95 82.43
N ASN A 158 -4.97 -4.67 82.12
CA ASN A 158 -5.59 -4.01 80.97
C ASN A 158 -4.72 -4.02 79.69
N ASN A 159 -3.73 -4.91 79.56
CA ASN A 159 -2.78 -4.82 78.44
C ASN A 159 -2.52 -6.18 77.79
N ARG A 160 -2.68 -6.24 76.45
CA ARG A 160 -2.40 -7.43 75.62
C ARG A 160 -0.95 -7.51 75.13
N THR A 161 -0.11 -6.54 75.49
CA THR A 161 1.34 -6.57 75.24
C THR A 161 2.08 -7.06 76.49
N VAL A 162 3.18 -7.81 76.29
CA VAL A 162 4.03 -8.22 77.40
C VAL A 162 4.60 -6.98 78.07
N LYS A 163 4.28 -6.80 79.35
CA LYS A 163 4.82 -5.72 80.19
C LYS A 163 5.42 -6.30 81.45
N SER A 164 6.55 -5.76 81.87
CA SER A 164 7.21 -6.10 83.13
C SER A 164 7.18 -4.90 84.07
N SER A 165 6.91 -5.14 85.35
CA SER A 165 6.90 -4.10 86.38
C SER A 165 7.51 -4.62 87.68
N ASN A 166 8.10 -3.73 88.48
CA ASN A 166 8.71 -4.10 89.75
C ASN A 166 7.68 -4.08 90.87
N VAL A 167 7.63 -5.17 91.64
CA VAL A 167 6.89 -5.25 92.90
C VAL A 167 7.88 -5.24 94.04
N GLU A 168 7.55 -4.52 95.10
CA GLU A 168 8.37 -4.38 96.29
C GLU A 168 7.61 -4.86 97.53
N LEU A 169 8.21 -5.77 98.30
CA LEU A 169 7.77 -6.17 99.62
C LEU A 169 8.51 -5.34 100.66
N LEU A 170 7.79 -4.46 101.36
CA LEU A 170 8.29 -3.59 102.44
C LEU A 170 7.86 -4.17 103.80
N TYR A 171 8.77 -4.25 104.75
CA TYR A 171 8.49 -4.78 106.09
C TYR A 171 9.50 -4.26 107.13
N GLY A 172 9.20 -4.36 108.43
CA GLY A 172 10.05 -3.77 109.49
C GLY A 172 9.81 -2.26 109.66
N GLY A 173 10.57 -1.60 110.55
CA GLY A 173 10.42 -0.16 110.84
C GLY A 173 9.40 0.17 111.93
N ILE A 174 8.30 -0.59 112.02
CA ILE A 174 7.15 -0.29 112.89
C ILE A 174 7.00 -1.22 114.11
N GLY A 175 7.97 -2.12 114.34
CA GLY A 175 8.02 -2.99 115.53
C GLY A 175 7.08 -4.22 115.53
N LEU A 176 6.28 -4.44 114.47
CA LEU A 176 5.41 -5.62 114.34
C LEU A 176 6.12 -6.87 113.84
N ILE A 177 7.36 -6.75 113.38
CA ILE A 177 8.22 -7.90 113.06
C ILE A 177 9.43 -7.87 113.96
N SER A 178 9.70 -9.01 114.59
CA SER A 178 10.90 -9.24 115.39
C SER A 178 11.68 -10.44 114.87
N THR A 179 12.96 -10.50 115.18
CA THR A 179 13.81 -11.67 114.91
C THR A 179 14.34 -12.25 116.21
N LYS A 180 14.39 -13.57 116.32
CA LYS A 180 15.08 -14.28 117.42
C LYS A 180 16.04 -15.34 116.86
N PRO A 181 17.29 -15.43 117.34
CA PRO A 181 18.26 -16.41 116.84
C PRO A 181 17.86 -17.88 117.10
N THR A 182 17.13 -18.12 118.19
CA THR A 182 16.65 -19.44 118.62
C THR A 182 15.25 -19.34 119.22
N ALA A 183 14.54 -20.46 119.36
CA ALA A 183 13.16 -20.47 119.88
C ALA A 183 13.01 -19.83 121.27
N THR A 184 14.06 -19.91 122.10
CA THR A 184 14.12 -19.44 123.49
C THR A 184 14.72 -18.04 123.67
N ALA A 185 15.30 -17.44 122.62
CA ALA A 185 15.87 -16.11 122.68
C ALA A 185 14.78 -15.01 122.63
N THR A 186 15.03 -13.89 123.30
CA THR A 186 14.15 -12.70 123.27
C THR A 186 14.07 -12.13 121.85
N ALA A 187 12.85 -11.91 121.37
CA ALA A 187 12.61 -11.38 120.04
C ALA A 187 13.03 -9.90 119.97
N THR A 188 13.91 -9.57 119.03
CA THR A 188 14.37 -8.19 118.81
C THR A 188 13.59 -7.57 117.66
N PRO A 189 12.87 -6.44 117.86
CA PRO A 189 12.12 -5.78 116.78
C PRO A 189 13.04 -5.32 115.65
N LEU A 190 12.62 -5.53 114.40
CA LEU A 190 13.24 -4.93 113.23
C LEU A 190 12.87 -3.44 113.19
N LYS A 191 13.76 -2.59 113.72
CA LYS A 191 13.55 -1.14 113.82
C LYS A 191 13.76 -0.37 112.53
N GLU A 192 14.50 -0.94 111.58
CA GLU A 192 14.69 -0.33 110.26
C GLU A 192 13.76 -1.00 109.24
N PRO A 193 13.14 -0.23 108.33
CA PRO A 193 12.40 -0.79 107.22
C PRO A 193 13.35 -1.50 106.25
N VAL A 194 12.97 -2.71 105.85
CA VAL A 194 13.67 -3.54 104.88
C VAL A 194 12.76 -3.72 103.67
N SER A 195 13.34 -3.70 102.48
CA SER A 195 12.60 -3.95 101.24
C SER A 195 13.22 -5.08 100.42
N SER A 196 12.36 -5.91 99.83
CA SER A 196 12.71 -6.93 98.84
C SER A 196 11.99 -6.61 97.54
N LYS A 197 12.62 -6.83 96.37
CA LYS A 197 12.05 -6.49 95.06
C LYS A 197 12.08 -7.68 94.13
N ASN A 198 11.00 -7.86 93.35
CA ASN A 198 10.95 -8.79 92.22
C ASN A 198 10.26 -8.15 91.03
N ALA A 199 10.80 -8.40 89.84
CA ALA A 199 10.14 -8.03 88.59
C ALA A 199 9.07 -9.05 88.25
N ILE A 200 7.89 -8.59 87.81
CA ILE A 200 6.76 -9.41 87.41
C ILE A 200 6.36 -9.08 85.98
N SER A 201 6.21 -10.11 85.14
CA SER A 201 5.76 -9.98 83.75
C SER A 201 4.27 -10.27 83.60
N ILE A 202 3.57 -9.59 82.69
CA ILE A 202 2.21 -9.95 82.25
C ILE A 202 2.33 -10.57 80.87
N ILE A 203 1.77 -11.77 80.69
CA ILE A 203 1.71 -12.42 79.37
C ILE A 203 0.24 -12.75 79.07
N ASN A 204 -0.21 -12.34 77.88
CA ASN A 204 -1.52 -12.67 77.35
C ASN A 204 -1.37 -13.75 76.27
N TYR A 205 -2.11 -14.85 76.36
CA TYR A 205 -2.03 -15.96 75.42
C TYR A 205 -3.32 -16.05 74.59
N PRO A 206 -3.35 -15.58 73.33
CA PRO A 206 -4.50 -15.74 72.46
C PRO A 206 -4.73 -17.24 72.19
N SER A 207 -5.88 -17.79 72.61
CA SER A 207 -6.17 -19.22 72.50
C SER A 207 -6.32 -19.72 71.05
N LYS A 208 -6.47 -18.81 70.07
CA LYS A 208 -6.69 -19.17 68.65
C LYS A 208 -5.46 -18.85 67.81
N THR A 209 -4.88 -19.88 67.20
CA THR A 209 -3.58 -19.78 66.51
C THR A 209 -3.67 -19.45 65.02
N GLN A 210 -4.81 -19.71 64.37
CA GLN A 210 -4.98 -19.47 62.92
C GLN A 210 -6.26 -18.70 62.63
N ILE A 211 -6.12 -17.47 62.14
CA ILE A 211 -7.27 -16.66 61.74
C ILE A 211 -7.86 -17.19 60.42
N PRO A 212 -9.19 -17.33 60.31
CA PRO A 212 -9.90 -17.76 59.11
C PRO A 212 -10.01 -16.64 58.05
N LEU A 213 -8.98 -15.81 57.84
CA LEU A 213 -9.01 -14.76 56.81
C LEU A 213 -8.36 -15.26 55.52
N GLN A 214 -9.02 -14.98 54.40
CA GLN A 214 -8.45 -15.17 53.06
C GLN A 214 -8.65 -13.91 52.24
N PHE A 215 -7.75 -13.68 51.28
CA PHE A 215 -7.91 -12.63 50.28
C PHE A 215 -8.32 -13.23 48.93
N ARG A 216 -8.97 -12.42 48.10
CA ARG A 216 -9.18 -12.67 46.68
C ARG A 216 -8.91 -11.39 45.90
N VAL A 217 -8.18 -11.51 44.80
CA VAL A 217 -8.12 -10.46 43.78
C VAL A 217 -9.31 -10.66 42.86
N LEU A 218 -10.17 -9.64 42.74
CA LEU A 218 -11.36 -9.67 41.91
C LEU A 218 -10.98 -9.21 40.49
N GLY A 219 -10.40 -10.14 39.72
CA GLY A 219 -9.87 -9.88 38.38
C GLY A 219 -8.45 -10.42 38.23
N SER A 220 -7.64 -9.73 37.42
CA SER A 220 -6.20 -10.05 37.30
C SER A 220 -5.43 -9.50 38.50
N ASN A 221 -4.42 -10.25 38.96
CA ASN A 221 -3.40 -9.77 39.88
C ASN A 221 -2.18 -9.16 39.15
N ALA A 222 -2.22 -9.09 37.82
CA ALA A 222 -1.22 -8.40 37.01
C ALA A 222 -1.70 -6.99 36.61
N ILE A 223 -0.78 -6.02 36.65
CA ILE A 223 -0.99 -4.62 36.28
C ILE A 223 0.05 -4.17 35.25
N LEU A 224 -0.31 -3.19 34.42
CA LEU A 224 0.56 -2.68 33.37
C LEU A 224 1.65 -1.76 33.95
N ASN A 225 2.91 -2.10 33.69
CA ASN A 225 4.11 -1.36 34.11
C ASN A 225 4.72 -0.55 32.96
N ASP A 226 4.09 0.58 32.62
CA ASP A 226 4.53 1.49 31.55
C ASP A 226 4.80 2.92 32.07
N GLY A 227 4.74 3.12 33.38
CA GLY A 227 4.98 4.38 34.06
C GLY A 227 3.95 5.49 33.85
N THR A 228 2.88 5.24 33.09
CA THR A 228 1.86 6.26 32.77
C THR A 228 0.43 5.76 33.00
N THR A 229 0.20 4.46 32.88
CA THR A 229 -1.12 3.86 33.00
C THR A 229 -1.60 3.86 34.46
N GLN A 230 -2.76 4.48 34.67
CA GLN A 230 -3.54 4.37 35.89
C GLN A 230 -4.25 3.01 35.94
N ASN A 231 -3.72 2.09 36.73
CA ASN A 231 -4.27 0.76 36.96
C ASN A 231 -5.36 0.77 38.04
N THR A 232 -6.22 -0.25 38.03
CA THR A 232 -7.23 -0.48 39.07
C THR A 232 -7.17 -1.93 39.54
N LEU A 233 -7.10 -2.13 40.86
CA LEU A 233 -7.14 -3.44 41.51
C LEU A 233 -8.34 -3.51 42.43
N LYS A 234 -9.05 -4.64 42.41
CA LYS A 234 -10.13 -4.92 43.34
C LYS A 234 -9.75 -6.10 44.22
N LEU A 235 -9.81 -5.91 45.53
CA LEU A 235 -9.39 -6.88 46.52
C LEU A 235 -10.54 -7.17 47.47
N LYS A 236 -10.66 -8.42 47.92
CA LYS A 236 -11.65 -8.82 48.92
C LYS A 236 -10.98 -9.64 50.00
N VAL A 237 -11.02 -9.17 51.23
CA VAL A 237 -10.60 -9.94 52.42
C VAL A 237 -11.85 -10.44 53.11
N LEU A 238 -11.96 -11.75 53.29
CA LEU A 238 -13.18 -12.38 53.80
C LEU A 238 -12.86 -13.42 54.87
N ASN A 239 -13.79 -13.56 55.80
CA ASN A 239 -13.83 -14.67 56.73
C ASN A 239 -14.17 -15.95 55.95
N SER A 240 -13.19 -16.82 55.73
CA SER A 240 -13.33 -18.07 54.97
C SER A 240 -13.50 -19.25 55.93
N PRO A 241 -14.29 -20.28 55.60
CA PRO A 241 -14.34 -21.50 56.41
C PRO A 241 -12.93 -22.09 56.64
N LEU A 242 -12.68 -22.59 57.84
CA LEU A 242 -11.44 -23.30 58.14
C LEU A 242 -11.41 -24.65 57.39
N SER A 243 -10.22 -25.25 57.25
CA SER A 243 -10.01 -26.54 56.55
C SER A 243 -10.80 -27.71 57.16
N ASN A 244 -11.15 -27.62 58.45
CA ASN A 244 -12.02 -28.55 59.16
C ASN A 244 -13.52 -28.27 58.97
N ASN A 245 -13.88 -27.41 58.01
CA ASN A 245 -15.24 -27.00 57.67
C ASN A 245 -15.99 -26.22 58.78
N THR A 246 -15.29 -25.81 59.84
CA THR A 246 -15.88 -24.92 60.85
C THR A 246 -16.00 -23.50 60.31
N ARG A 247 -17.05 -22.79 60.73
CA ARG A 247 -17.37 -21.43 60.31
C ARG A 247 -17.28 -20.47 61.51
N PRO A 248 -16.07 -20.23 62.02
CA PRO A 248 -15.87 -19.31 63.14
C PRO A 248 -16.39 -17.91 62.79
N ILE A 249 -17.03 -17.26 63.76
CA ILE A 249 -17.41 -15.84 63.65
C ILE A 249 -16.22 -15.02 64.12
N LEU A 250 -15.78 -14.06 63.30
CA LEU A 250 -14.75 -13.10 63.72
C LEU A 250 -15.42 -11.95 64.45
N LEU A 251 -15.13 -11.80 65.73
CA LEU A 251 -15.62 -10.69 66.53
C LEU A 251 -14.77 -9.44 66.26
N LEU A 252 -15.45 -8.32 66.04
CA LEU A 252 -14.85 -7.03 65.77
C LEU A 252 -15.31 -6.01 66.82
N ASN A 253 -14.44 -5.05 67.11
CA ASN A 253 -14.73 -3.89 67.93
C ASN A 253 -14.02 -2.64 67.35
N GLN A 254 -14.14 -1.49 68.01
CA GLN A 254 -13.61 -0.22 67.47
C GLN A 254 -12.09 -0.09 67.52
N SER A 255 -11.41 -1.07 68.14
CA SER A 255 -9.95 -1.21 68.07
C SER A 255 -9.50 -2.19 66.97
N SER A 256 -10.43 -2.95 66.36
CA SER A 256 -10.14 -3.83 65.23
C SER A 256 -9.80 -3.01 63.99
N LYS A 257 -8.81 -3.46 63.22
CA LYS A 257 -8.31 -2.70 62.07
C LYS A 257 -7.84 -3.61 60.94
N PHE A 258 -8.12 -3.20 59.71
CA PHE A 258 -7.41 -3.66 58.52
C PHE A 258 -6.54 -2.51 57.99
N ILE A 259 -5.25 -2.75 57.78
CA ILE A 259 -4.32 -1.75 57.25
C ILE A 259 -3.78 -2.28 55.93
N VAL A 260 -4.10 -1.60 54.83
CA VAL A 260 -3.54 -1.89 53.51
C VAL A 260 -2.27 -1.08 53.32
N SER A 261 -1.18 -1.74 52.95
CA SER A 261 0.08 -1.08 52.66
C SER A 261 0.84 -1.71 51.50
N PHE A 262 1.81 -1.00 50.94
CA PHE A 262 2.69 -1.47 49.88
C PHE A 262 4.02 -0.69 49.90
N GLU A 263 5.06 -1.23 49.28
CA GLU A 263 6.37 -0.58 49.21
C GLU A 263 6.40 0.54 48.16
N GLN A 264 7.21 1.57 48.43
CA GLN A 264 7.49 2.67 47.53
C GLN A 264 9.01 2.76 47.30
N GLY A 265 9.43 2.89 46.04
CA GLY A 265 10.84 3.00 45.68
C GLY A 265 11.16 2.57 44.26
N ASP A 266 12.45 2.46 43.98
CA ASP A 266 12.98 2.02 42.68
C ASP A 266 13.23 0.51 42.65
N ASP A 267 13.11 -0.17 43.78
CA ASP A 267 13.32 -1.61 43.92
C ASP A 267 12.20 -2.45 43.27
N PRO A 268 12.44 -3.75 43.01
CA PRO A 268 11.47 -4.63 42.38
C PRO A 268 10.18 -4.84 43.20
N ASP A 269 10.24 -4.69 44.52
CA ASP A 269 9.11 -4.97 45.41
C ASP A 269 8.19 -3.74 45.56
N ALA A 270 8.68 -2.55 45.20
CA ALA A 270 7.93 -1.30 45.18
C ALA A 270 6.78 -1.32 44.16
N LEU A 271 5.56 -1.03 44.62
CA LEU A 271 4.37 -0.95 43.78
C LEU A 271 4.29 0.41 43.06
N VAL A 272 4.77 1.47 43.71
CA VAL A 272 4.88 2.83 43.16
C VAL A 272 6.30 3.36 43.32
N LYS A 273 6.77 4.20 42.39
CA LYS A 273 8.14 4.72 42.41
C LYS A 273 8.23 6.07 43.12
N THR A 274 7.35 7.00 42.76
CA THR A 274 7.45 8.42 43.18
C THR A 274 6.33 8.83 44.13
N THR A 275 6.56 9.86 44.94
CA THR A 275 5.54 10.43 45.84
C THR A 275 4.34 11.00 45.07
N SER A 276 4.56 11.50 43.85
CA SER A 276 3.48 11.94 42.96
C SER A 276 2.55 10.79 42.56
N GLN A 277 3.12 9.63 42.21
CA GLN A 277 2.34 8.42 41.94
C GLN A 277 1.58 7.97 43.20
N LEU A 278 2.25 7.92 44.36
CA LEU A 278 1.63 7.56 45.64
C LEU A 278 0.43 8.45 45.98
N ASN A 279 0.58 9.77 45.86
CA ASN A 279 -0.47 10.74 46.22
C ASN A 279 -1.71 10.65 45.34
N ASN A 280 -1.59 10.09 44.14
CA ASN A 280 -2.72 9.85 43.26
C ASN A 280 -3.47 8.55 43.59
N VAL A 281 -2.84 7.58 44.28
CA VAL A 281 -3.46 6.30 44.64
C VAL A 281 -4.66 6.54 45.56
N GLN A 282 -5.78 5.92 45.22
CA GLN A 282 -7.01 5.97 46.02
C GLN A 282 -7.43 4.56 46.41
N ILE A 283 -7.56 4.28 47.72
CA ILE A 283 -8.09 3.01 48.22
C ILE A 283 -9.46 3.27 48.87
N GLN A 284 -10.52 2.77 48.23
CA GLN A 284 -11.89 2.94 48.68
C GLN A 284 -12.49 1.61 49.12
N VAL A 285 -13.26 1.64 50.21
CA VAL A 285 -14.08 0.50 50.65
C VAL A 285 -15.46 0.57 50.02
N THR A 286 -15.97 -0.58 49.58
CA THR A 286 -17.28 -0.67 48.91
C THR A 286 -18.44 -0.41 49.88
N ASP A 287 -18.31 -0.86 51.14
CA ASP A 287 -19.31 -0.66 52.20
C ASP A 287 -18.80 0.36 53.23
N THR A 288 -19.05 1.64 52.94
CA THR A 288 -18.67 2.78 53.80
C THR A 288 -19.53 2.90 55.06
N ASN A 289 -20.65 2.16 55.15
CA ASN A 289 -21.49 2.14 56.35
C ASN A 289 -20.90 1.22 57.42
N SER A 290 -20.28 0.12 57.01
CA SER A 290 -19.66 -0.85 57.91
C SER A 290 -18.20 -0.56 58.22
N TRP A 291 -17.49 0.13 57.32
CA TRP A 291 -16.06 0.41 57.44
C TRP A 291 -15.76 1.90 57.27
N LYS A 292 -15.01 2.45 58.23
CA LYS A 292 -14.49 3.81 58.20
C LYS A 292 -13.05 3.81 57.66
N PRO A 293 -12.78 4.38 56.47
CA PRO A 293 -11.44 4.55 55.95
C PRO A 293 -10.74 5.76 56.61
N GLU A 294 -9.44 5.64 56.84
CA GLU A 294 -8.55 6.71 57.29
C GLU A 294 -7.21 6.59 56.55
N HIS A 295 -6.68 7.72 56.09
CA HIS A 295 -5.39 7.79 55.40
C HIS A 295 -4.69 9.09 55.77
N THR A 296 -3.37 9.00 56.02
CA THR A 296 -2.53 10.18 56.23
C THR A 296 -1.84 10.53 54.92
N ALA A 297 -1.79 11.82 54.58
CA ALA A 297 -1.15 12.29 53.35
C ALA A 297 0.31 11.80 53.25
N ASN A 298 0.74 11.43 52.03
CA ASN A 298 2.04 10.83 51.74
C ASN A 298 2.34 9.51 52.48
N SER A 299 1.32 8.82 53.01
CA SER A 299 1.49 7.49 53.61
C SER A 299 1.25 6.39 52.58
N THR A 300 2.04 5.33 52.66
CA THR A 300 1.80 4.07 51.95
C THR A 300 0.77 3.19 52.65
N GLN A 301 0.12 3.66 53.73
CA GLN A 301 -0.78 2.86 54.56
C GLN A 301 -2.18 3.46 54.65
N TRP A 302 -3.20 2.67 54.28
CA TRP A 302 -4.62 3.00 54.43
C TRP A 302 -5.25 2.11 55.48
N SER A 303 -6.10 2.71 56.31
CA SER A 303 -6.54 2.15 57.57
C SER A 303 -8.07 2.04 57.56
N PHE A 304 -8.61 0.87 57.87
CA PHE A 304 -10.05 0.60 57.83
C PHE A 304 -10.51 0.04 59.17
N THR A 305 -11.34 0.81 59.86
CA THR A 305 -11.87 0.48 61.19
C THR A 305 -13.37 0.17 61.07
N PRO A 306 -13.90 -0.88 61.72
CA PRO A 306 -15.32 -1.16 61.69
C PRO A 306 -16.11 -0.03 62.37
N THR A 307 -17.29 0.28 61.85
CA THR A 307 -18.21 1.22 62.51
C THR A 307 -18.94 0.54 63.67
N ALA A 308 -19.62 1.32 64.52
CA ALA A 308 -20.30 0.78 65.71
C ALA A 308 -21.37 -0.28 65.38
N SER A 309 -21.82 -0.32 64.12
CA SER A 309 -22.78 -1.29 63.59
C SER A 309 -22.15 -2.65 63.26
N LEU A 310 -20.85 -2.70 62.93
CA LEU A 310 -20.16 -3.91 62.50
C LEU A 310 -19.44 -4.58 63.69
N LYS A 311 -20.14 -5.49 64.37
CA LYS A 311 -19.61 -6.21 65.55
C LYS A 311 -18.97 -7.56 65.20
N GLN A 312 -19.21 -8.07 63.99
CA GLN A 312 -18.76 -9.40 63.60
C GLN A 312 -18.66 -9.58 62.08
N LEU A 313 -17.78 -10.48 61.64
CA LEU A 313 -17.76 -11.03 60.28
C LEU A 313 -18.13 -12.51 60.33
N THR A 314 -19.29 -12.85 59.75
CA THR A 314 -19.67 -14.25 59.51
C THR A 314 -18.96 -14.80 58.26
N ALA A 315 -18.96 -16.12 58.08
CA ALA A 315 -18.32 -16.75 56.93
C ALA A 315 -18.83 -16.16 55.60
N GLY A 316 -17.91 -15.82 54.70
CA GLY A 316 -18.17 -15.16 53.41
C GLY A 316 -18.33 -13.63 53.49
N LYS A 317 -18.44 -13.05 54.68
CA LYS A 317 -18.44 -11.59 54.89
C LYS A 317 -17.03 -11.08 55.14
N GLY A 318 -16.82 -9.80 54.84
CA GLY A 318 -15.49 -9.22 54.85
C GLY A 318 -15.48 -7.77 54.37
N ILE A 319 -14.32 -7.33 53.91
CA ILE A 319 -14.07 -6.01 53.37
C ILE A 319 -13.70 -6.13 51.88
N GLU A 320 -14.30 -5.30 51.04
CA GLU A 320 -14.02 -5.24 49.60
C GLU A 320 -13.48 -3.84 49.25
N LEU A 321 -12.29 -3.81 48.69
CA LEU A 321 -11.47 -2.62 48.48
C LEU A 321 -11.20 -2.44 46.98
N THR A 322 -11.32 -1.21 46.50
CA THR A 322 -10.91 -0.81 45.16
C THR A 322 -9.74 0.16 45.26
N ILE A 323 -8.59 -0.24 44.72
CA ILE A 323 -7.39 0.57 44.58
C ILE A 323 -7.39 1.14 43.17
N SER A 324 -7.48 2.46 43.04
CA SER A 324 -7.56 3.18 41.76
C SER A 324 -6.36 4.10 41.59
N ASN A 325 -6.16 4.55 40.34
CA ASN A 325 -5.09 5.47 39.94
C ASN A 325 -3.67 4.96 40.25
N LEU A 326 -3.49 3.64 40.28
CA LEU A 326 -2.20 3.03 40.58
C LEU A 326 -1.29 3.07 39.35
N VAL A 327 -0.31 3.97 39.35
CA VAL A 327 0.71 4.05 38.31
C VAL A 327 1.99 3.44 38.82
N THR A 328 2.55 2.50 38.07
CA THR A 328 3.79 1.79 38.43
C THR A 328 4.85 2.01 37.35
N SER A 329 6.07 2.30 37.79
CA SER A 329 7.25 2.60 36.95
C SER A 329 8.56 2.12 37.58
N SER A 330 8.47 1.29 38.62
CA SER A 330 9.60 0.59 39.23
C SER A 330 9.95 -0.64 38.37
N ALA A 331 11.01 -1.38 38.72
CA ALA A 331 11.40 -2.56 37.96
C ALA A 331 10.23 -3.57 37.85
N SER A 332 10.02 -4.17 36.67
CA SER A 332 9.01 -5.20 36.47
C SER A 332 9.29 -6.42 37.34
N GLY A 333 8.23 -7.09 37.81
CA GLY A 333 8.34 -8.20 38.76
C GLY A 333 7.18 -8.25 39.75
N LEU A 334 7.32 -9.08 40.77
CA LEU A 334 6.34 -9.19 41.84
C LEU A 334 6.51 -8.04 42.83
N ALA A 335 5.46 -7.27 43.05
CA ALA A 335 5.30 -6.40 44.21
C ALA A 335 4.24 -7.00 45.15
N CYS A 336 4.18 -6.52 46.38
CA CYS A 336 3.17 -6.98 47.34
C CYS A 336 2.28 -5.84 47.81
N ILE A 337 0.99 -6.16 47.95
CA ILE A 337 0.07 -5.41 48.80
C ILE A 337 -0.07 -6.20 50.10
N TYR A 338 0.24 -5.56 51.21
CA TYR A 338 0.10 -6.12 52.54
C TYR A 338 -1.24 -5.70 53.13
N ILE A 339 -1.93 -6.63 53.79
CA ILE A 339 -3.09 -6.31 54.62
C ILE A 339 -2.80 -6.80 56.03
N ASP A 340 -2.39 -5.88 56.89
CA ASP A 340 -2.28 -6.12 58.31
C ASP A 340 -3.66 -6.13 58.94
N TYR A 341 -3.90 -7.09 59.82
CA TYR A 341 -5.13 -7.17 60.60
C TYR A 341 -4.79 -7.14 62.09
N GLN A 342 -5.52 -6.31 62.82
CA GLN A 342 -5.27 -6.06 64.23
C GLN A 342 -6.55 -6.21 65.05
N ASN A 343 -6.40 -6.70 66.27
CA ASN A 343 -7.46 -6.79 67.29
C ASN A 343 -8.73 -7.51 66.81
N ILE A 344 -8.60 -8.62 66.09
CA ILE A 344 -9.75 -9.43 65.65
C ILE A 344 -10.00 -10.56 66.67
N GLY A 345 -10.94 -10.33 67.59
CA GLY A 345 -11.34 -11.31 68.61
C GLY A 345 -10.19 -11.82 69.50
N SER A 346 -10.03 -13.15 69.56
CA SER A 346 -8.95 -13.83 70.28
C SER A 346 -7.85 -14.35 69.35
N TYR A 347 -7.76 -13.82 68.13
CA TYR A 347 -6.69 -14.17 67.19
C TYR A 347 -5.49 -13.22 67.36
N PRO A 348 -4.25 -13.70 67.15
CA PRO A 348 -3.09 -12.84 67.09
C PRO A 348 -3.19 -11.91 65.88
N ASP A 349 -2.62 -10.72 66.00
CA ASP A 349 -2.41 -9.82 64.87
C ASP A 349 -1.53 -10.50 63.81
N GLY A 350 -1.71 -10.11 62.57
CA GLY A 350 -0.92 -10.68 61.48
C GLY A 350 -1.12 -9.97 60.17
N ARG A 351 -0.59 -10.58 59.11
CA ARG A 351 -0.49 -9.98 57.79
C ARG A 351 -0.91 -10.96 56.70
N LEU A 352 -1.72 -10.49 55.77
CA LEU A 352 -1.92 -11.14 54.48
C LEU A 352 -0.99 -10.49 53.46
N VAL A 353 -0.29 -11.30 52.68
CA VAL A 353 0.61 -10.85 51.61
C VAL A 353 -0.05 -11.16 50.27
N ILE A 354 -0.34 -10.13 49.48
CA ILE A 354 -1.05 -10.24 48.21
C ILE A 354 -0.06 -9.91 47.09
N PRO A 355 0.42 -10.92 46.33
CA PRO A 355 1.35 -10.68 45.24
C PRO A 355 0.64 -10.03 44.05
N ILE A 356 1.22 -8.93 43.57
CA ILE A 356 0.81 -8.18 42.39
C ILE A 356 1.95 -8.24 41.37
N GLU A 357 1.64 -8.67 40.16
CA GLU A 357 2.62 -8.75 39.07
C GLU A 357 2.63 -7.42 38.29
N LYS A 358 3.75 -6.71 38.32
CA LYS A 358 4.01 -5.54 37.46
C LYS A 358 4.65 -6.04 36.17
N THR A 359 3.94 -5.91 35.05
CA THR A 359 4.40 -6.48 33.78
C THR A 359 4.06 -5.56 32.60
N PRO A 360 4.92 -5.47 31.57
CA PRO A 360 4.58 -4.78 30.32
C PRO A 360 3.51 -5.53 29.50
N LEU A 361 3.19 -6.78 29.88
CA LEU A 361 2.27 -7.69 29.20
C LEU A 361 0.99 -7.88 30.03
N LEU A 362 -0.18 -7.56 29.47
CA LEU A 362 -1.46 -7.83 30.11
C LEU A 362 -2.15 -9.05 29.48
N TYR A 363 -2.50 -10.03 30.32
CA TYR A 363 -3.34 -11.18 29.95
C TYR A 363 -4.74 -11.03 30.55
N SER A 364 -5.78 -11.10 29.71
CA SER A 364 -7.17 -11.08 30.18
C SER A 364 -8.05 -11.90 29.25
N GLY A 365 -8.76 -12.91 29.78
CA GLY A 365 -9.77 -13.67 29.01
C GLY A 365 -9.24 -14.38 27.76
N GLY A 366 -7.96 -14.78 27.73
CA GLY A 366 -7.32 -15.42 26.57
C GLY A 366 -6.73 -14.46 25.53
N GLN A 367 -6.75 -13.15 25.79
CA GLN A 367 -6.16 -12.12 24.95
C GLN A 367 -4.86 -11.61 25.56
N VAL A 368 -3.93 -11.15 24.71
CA VAL A 368 -2.64 -10.59 25.10
C VAL A 368 -2.55 -9.16 24.59
N GLY A 369 -2.10 -8.22 25.43
CA GLY A 369 -1.64 -6.95 24.90
C GLY A 369 -0.36 -6.48 25.53
N ILE A 370 0.37 -5.76 24.71
CA ILE A 370 1.73 -5.30 24.96
C ILE A 370 1.66 -3.78 24.94
N GLY A 371 1.94 -3.15 26.08
CA GLY A 371 1.88 -1.68 26.23
C GLY A 371 0.48 -1.07 26.09
N THR A 372 -0.60 -1.84 26.28
CA THR A 372 -1.98 -1.35 26.13
C THR A 372 -2.97 -1.96 27.12
N LYS A 373 -3.97 -1.16 27.53
CA LYS A 373 -5.10 -1.57 28.40
C LYS A 373 -6.44 -1.68 27.67
N THR A 374 -6.55 -1.16 26.45
CA THR A 374 -7.80 -1.12 25.68
C THR A 374 -7.85 -2.32 24.74
N PHE A 375 -8.62 -3.33 25.14
CA PHE A 375 -8.90 -4.50 24.32
C PHE A 375 -10.33 -4.41 23.81
N ASP A 376 -10.52 -4.61 22.52
CA ASP A 376 -11.82 -5.00 22.04
C ASP A 376 -11.99 -6.48 22.41
N ARG A 377 -12.68 -6.72 23.54
CA ARG A 377 -12.66 -8.01 24.26
C ARG A 377 -13.30 -9.16 23.48
N GLU A 378 -13.86 -8.87 22.31
CA GLU A 378 -14.58 -9.86 21.50
C GLU A 378 -13.85 -10.24 20.20
N THR A 379 -12.88 -9.47 19.71
CA THR A 379 -12.30 -9.70 18.35
C THR A 379 -10.77 -9.78 18.27
N ILE A 380 -10.03 -9.15 19.18
CA ILE A 380 -8.56 -9.01 19.05
C ILE A 380 -7.81 -9.96 20.00
N LYS A 381 -7.03 -10.90 19.46
CA LYS A 381 -6.22 -11.85 20.26
C LYS A 381 -4.89 -11.27 20.75
N LEU A 382 -4.22 -10.47 19.92
CA LEU A 382 -2.97 -9.78 20.25
C LEU A 382 -3.09 -8.30 19.85
N LYS A 383 -2.92 -7.39 20.80
CA LYS A 383 -2.83 -5.95 20.53
C LYS A 383 -1.50 -5.41 21.02
N VAL A 384 -0.71 -4.85 20.11
CA VAL A 384 0.56 -4.20 20.43
C VAL A 384 0.38 -2.69 20.25
N ASN A 385 0.72 -1.92 21.26
CA ASN A 385 0.82 -0.47 21.16
C ASN A 385 2.30 -0.10 21.01
N GLY A 386 2.73 0.06 19.76
CA GLY A 386 4.13 0.15 19.35
C GLY A 386 4.43 -0.83 18.22
N ASP A 387 5.71 -1.02 17.94
CA ASP A 387 6.18 -1.83 16.83
C ASP A 387 6.24 -3.31 17.15
N ILE A 388 5.98 -4.13 16.13
CA ILE A 388 6.27 -5.57 16.18
C ILE A 388 7.52 -5.80 15.32
N VAL A 389 8.65 -5.97 15.99
CA VAL A 389 9.92 -6.31 15.36
C VAL A 389 10.08 -7.83 15.36
N LEU A 390 10.29 -8.41 14.18
CA LEU A 390 10.55 -9.84 13.98
C LEU A 390 12.01 -10.02 13.53
N GLY A 391 12.78 -10.71 14.35
CA GLY A 391 14.20 -10.96 14.12
C GLY A 391 14.63 -12.27 14.77
N LYS A 392 15.83 -12.74 14.44
CA LYS A 392 16.40 -13.93 15.10
C LYS A 392 16.78 -13.62 16.56
N ASP A 393 17.28 -12.41 16.81
CA ASP A 393 17.75 -11.91 18.09
C ASP A 393 17.85 -10.37 18.06
N GLU A 394 18.30 -9.75 19.16
CA GLU A 394 18.44 -8.29 19.29
C GLU A 394 19.39 -7.66 18.25
N THR A 395 20.25 -8.48 17.66
CA THR A 395 21.27 -8.10 16.66
C THR A 395 20.90 -8.52 15.24
N ASN A 396 19.69 -9.04 15.01
CA ASN A 396 19.27 -9.56 13.71
C ASN A 396 17.78 -9.29 13.47
N LYS A 397 17.44 -8.00 13.42
CA LYS A 397 16.06 -7.47 13.31
C LYS A 397 15.64 -7.33 11.84
N LYS A 398 15.40 -8.45 11.18
CA LYS A 398 15.05 -8.51 9.75
C LYS A 398 13.80 -7.71 9.37
N PHE A 399 12.82 -7.78 10.27
CA PHE A 399 11.40 -7.54 10.10
C PHE A 399 10.76 -6.41 10.93
N ILE A 400 10.08 -5.36 10.42
CA ILE A 400 9.21 -4.52 11.29
C ILE A 400 7.80 -4.28 10.73
N PHE A 401 6.79 -4.52 11.57
CA PHE A 401 5.45 -3.96 11.40
C PHE A 401 5.37 -2.67 12.21
N HIS A 402 5.41 -1.54 11.51
CA HIS A 402 5.35 -0.21 12.09
C HIS A 402 4.00 0.43 11.78
N SER A 403 3.36 1.00 12.80
CA SER A 403 2.14 1.78 12.67
C SER A 403 2.42 3.19 13.18
N ARG A 404 2.52 4.16 12.28
CA ARG A 404 2.81 5.57 12.62
C ARG A 404 1.56 6.44 12.54
N THR A 405 1.56 7.55 13.28
CA THR A 405 0.49 8.57 13.28
C THR A 405 0.94 9.92 12.71
N ASP A 406 1.90 9.93 11.80
CA ASP A 406 2.56 11.18 11.41
C ASP A 406 1.89 11.78 10.16
N GLY A 407 1.05 12.78 10.38
CA GLY A 407 0.73 13.80 9.37
C GLY A 407 -0.32 13.46 8.30
N GLY A 408 -1.00 12.31 8.34
CA GLY A 408 -2.03 12.00 7.32
C GLY A 408 -2.97 10.82 7.57
N GLY A 409 -2.78 10.06 8.66
CA GLY A 409 -3.59 8.89 9.02
C GLY A 409 -2.73 7.65 9.30
N ASP A 410 -3.37 6.58 9.80
CA ASP A 410 -2.68 5.32 10.11
C ASP A 410 -2.18 4.67 8.80
N PHE A 411 -0.92 4.30 8.76
CA PHE A 411 -0.37 3.44 7.71
C PHE A 411 0.35 2.26 8.34
N LEU A 412 0.11 1.06 7.81
CA LEU A 412 0.93 -0.10 8.12
C LEU A 412 2.14 -0.04 7.21
N GLN A 413 3.32 -0.02 7.81
CA GLN A 413 4.57 -0.11 7.09
C GLN A 413 5.27 -1.43 7.42
N ILE A 414 5.77 -2.05 6.36
CA ILE A 414 6.45 -3.32 6.32
C ILE A 414 7.80 -3.02 5.67
N THR A 415 8.87 -2.94 6.47
CA THR A 415 10.22 -2.69 5.93
C THR A 415 11.29 -3.58 6.56
N HIS A 416 12.46 -3.58 5.94
CA HIS A 416 13.64 -4.29 6.39
C HIS A 416 14.73 -3.31 6.85
N ASP A 417 15.69 -3.85 7.60
CA ASP A 417 16.94 -3.20 7.93
C ASP A 417 17.91 -3.20 6.73
N ASP A 418 18.83 -2.23 6.70
CA ASP A 418 19.98 -2.23 5.82
C ASP A 418 21.16 -3.00 6.46
N THR A 419 22.32 -2.98 5.81
CA THR A 419 23.52 -3.66 6.33
C THR A 419 24.11 -3.02 7.59
N ASP A 420 23.64 -1.82 7.96
CA ASP A 420 24.08 -1.04 9.11
C ASP A 420 23.00 -1.02 10.23
N ASP A 421 22.00 -1.90 10.14
CA ASP A 421 20.84 -2.02 11.06
C ASP A 421 19.89 -0.81 11.08
N TRP A 422 19.87 0.01 10.02
CA TRP A 422 18.91 1.12 9.85
C TRP A 422 17.69 0.68 9.04
N TRP A 423 16.50 1.13 9.45
CA TRP A 423 15.27 0.81 8.72
C TRP A 423 15.16 1.56 7.39
N GLU A 424 14.91 0.82 6.31
CA GLU A 424 14.76 1.35 4.95
C GLU A 424 13.34 1.83 4.66
N TRP A 425 12.93 2.94 5.27
CA TRP A 425 11.54 3.42 5.22
C TRP A 425 11.01 3.73 3.82
N ASN A 426 11.86 3.93 2.81
CA ASN A 426 11.41 4.23 1.46
C ASN A 426 11.47 3.03 0.52
N GLN A 427 11.87 1.85 0.99
CA GLN A 427 12.03 0.65 0.15
C GLN A 427 10.97 -0.44 0.45
N GLY A 428 10.25 -0.31 1.56
CA GLY A 428 9.27 -1.30 2.01
C GLY A 428 7.89 -1.24 1.34
N ILE A 429 6.94 -1.99 1.92
CA ILE A 429 5.52 -1.94 1.59
C ILE A 429 4.82 -0.97 2.53
N THR A 430 4.03 -0.05 1.98
CA THR A 430 3.23 0.92 2.73
C THR A 430 1.75 0.74 2.40
N LEU A 431 0.92 0.49 3.41
CA LEU A 431 -0.53 0.45 3.29
C LEU A 431 -1.14 1.65 4.01
N ARG A 432 -1.74 2.58 3.27
CA ARG A 432 -2.45 3.73 3.85
C ARG A 432 -3.89 3.42 4.20
N ARG A 433 -4.41 4.05 5.26
CA ARG A 433 -5.85 4.10 5.53
C ARG A 433 -6.60 4.61 4.29
N GLY A 434 -7.58 3.83 3.83
CA GLY A 434 -8.25 4.03 2.53
C GLY A 434 -7.81 3.04 1.44
N GLY A 435 -6.79 2.22 1.70
CA GLY A 435 -6.46 1.03 0.91
C GLY A 435 -5.51 1.26 -0.25
N ASN A 436 -4.72 2.33 -0.25
CA ASN A 436 -3.64 2.50 -1.23
C ASN A 436 -2.40 1.75 -0.77
N VAL A 437 -1.80 0.97 -1.66
CA VAL A 437 -0.59 0.18 -1.43
C VAL A 437 0.58 0.79 -2.21
N GLY A 438 1.62 1.19 -1.49
CA GLY A 438 2.92 1.58 -2.02
C GLY A 438 3.92 0.44 -1.88
N ILE A 439 4.78 0.24 -2.88
CA ILE A 439 5.98 -0.61 -2.81
C ILE A 439 7.16 0.26 -3.22
N GLY A 440 8.12 0.50 -2.33
CA GLY A 440 9.20 1.45 -2.54
C GLY A 440 8.77 2.92 -2.49
N ILE A 441 7.61 3.22 -1.90
CA ILE A 441 7.08 4.58 -1.75
C ILE A 441 6.12 4.68 -0.55
N THR A 442 6.29 5.71 0.26
CA THR A 442 5.50 5.98 1.48
C THR A 442 4.20 6.75 1.22
N ASP A 443 4.12 7.42 0.08
CA ASP A 443 3.02 8.29 -0.33
C ASP A 443 2.40 7.83 -1.68
N PRO A 444 1.74 6.66 -1.73
CA PRO A 444 1.15 6.15 -2.96
C PRO A 444 0.00 7.02 -3.47
N ALA A 445 0.18 7.61 -4.67
CA ALA A 445 -0.83 8.44 -5.35
C ALA A 445 -1.97 7.65 -6.01
N ALA A 446 -1.85 6.32 -6.09
CA ALA A 446 -2.83 5.41 -6.67
C ALA A 446 -3.12 4.21 -5.75
N LYS A 447 -4.13 3.40 -6.08
CA LYS A 447 -4.49 2.20 -5.30
C LYS A 447 -3.34 1.20 -5.18
N LEU A 448 -2.52 1.09 -6.22
CA LEU A 448 -1.24 0.39 -6.21
C LEU A 448 -0.20 1.32 -6.86
N HIS A 449 0.90 1.60 -6.17
CA HIS A 449 2.01 2.41 -6.68
C HIS A 449 3.33 1.69 -6.37
N VAL A 450 4.03 1.23 -7.40
CA VAL A 450 5.37 0.63 -7.29
C VAL A 450 6.39 1.66 -7.75
N ASN A 451 7.39 1.94 -6.94
CA ASN A 451 8.46 2.89 -7.20
C ASN A 451 9.82 2.24 -7.00
N GLY A 452 10.81 2.58 -7.83
CA GLY A 452 12.20 2.12 -7.66
C GLY A 452 12.50 0.67 -8.08
N GLY A 453 11.59 -0.02 -8.78
CA GLY A 453 11.81 -1.40 -9.25
C GLY A 453 10.73 -1.89 -10.22
N ASP A 454 10.85 -3.13 -10.68
CA ASP A 454 9.92 -3.78 -11.61
C ASP A 454 8.79 -4.52 -10.90
N ALA A 455 7.58 -4.46 -11.48
CA ALA A 455 6.45 -5.28 -11.06
C ALA A 455 6.34 -6.53 -11.96
N VAL A 456 6.76 -7.69 -11.45
CA VAL A 456 6.66 -8.96 -12.17
C VAL A 456 5.34 -9.65 -11.82
N ILE A 457 4.49 -9.87 -12.83
CA ILE A 457 3.19 -10.54 -12.69
C ILE A 457 3.24 -11.81 -13.53
N SER A 458 3.24 -12.98 -12.86
CA SER A 458 3.29 -14.30 -13.54
C SER A 458 1.95 -14.73 -14.14
N GLY A 459 0.87 -14.06 -13.76
CA GLY A 459 -0.48 -14.26 -14.29
C GLY A 459 -0.89 -13.19 -15.29
N LYS A 460 -2.19 -13.16 -15.59
CA LYS A 460 -2.80 -12.13 -16.45
C LYS A 460 -3.01 -10.84 -15.68
N VAL A 461 -2.88 -9.70 -16.36
CA VAL A 461 -3.19 -8.37 -15.84
C VAL A 461 -4.55 -7.93 -16.37
N ALA A 462 -5.42 -7.47 -15.48
CA ALA A 462 -6.75 -7.00 -15.82
C ALA A 462 -6.95 -5.54 -15.41
N ILE A 463 -7.47 -4.73 -16.32
CA ILE A 463 -7.89 -3.35 -16.05
C ILE A 463 -9.39 -3.28 -16.26
N ARG A 464 -10.16 -3.03 -15.18
CA ARG A 464 -11.64 -2.97 -15.16
C ARG A 464 -12.39 -4.28 -15.46
N THR A 465 -11.73 -5.43 -15.39
CA THR A 465 -12.35 -6.78 -15.42
C THR A 465 -11.83 -7.63 -14.25
N THR A 466 -12.55 -8.69 -13.87
CA THR A 466 -12.14 -9.62 -12.80
C THR A 466 -11.76 -11.02 -13.31
N ASN A 467 -11.94 -11.31 -14.60
CA ASN A 467 -11.73 -12.64 -15.17
C ASN A 467 -11.00 -12.60 -16.52
N PRO A 468 -9.78 -12.06 -16.63
CA PRO A 468 -9.09 -11.90 -17.91
C PRO A 468 -8.89 -13.24 -18.64
N LYS A 469 -9.36 -13.33 -19.89
CA LYS A 469 -9.09 -14.46 -20.80
C LYS A 469 -7.79 -14.28 -21.58
N ILE A 470 -7.27 -13.06 -21.68
CA ILE A 470 -6.01 -12.72 -22.36
C ILE A 470 -4.94 -12.14 -21.40
N HIS A 471 -3.68 -12.04 -21.84
CA HIS A 471 -2.55 -11.69 -20.98
C HIS A 471 -2.66 -10.29 -20.34
N LEU A 472 -3.03 -9.27 -21.11
CA LEU A 472 -3.40 -7.94 -20.61
C LEU A 472 -4.80 -7.61 -21.13
N ALA A 473 -5.81 -7.76 -20.27
CA ALA A 473 -7.21 -7.44 -20.59
C ALA A 473 -7.59 -6.04 -20.13
N ILE A 474 -8.35 -5.30 -20.96
CA ILE A 474 -8.73 -3.91 -20.73
C ILE A 474 -10.22 -3.73 -21.00
N GLY A 475 -10.99 -3.33 -19.98
CA GLY A 475 -12.41 -2.98 -20.08
C GLY A 475 -13.38 -4.17 -19.98
N ASP A 476 -13.05 -5.30 -20.61
CA ASP A 476 -13.75 -6.58 -20.56
C ASP A 476 -12.75 -7.73 -20.36
N ASP A 477 -13.16 -9.00 -20.53
CA ASP A 477 -12.27 -10.15 -20.34
C ASP A 477 -11.49 -10.60 -21.59
N ASP A 478 -11.75 -10.07 -22.78
CA ASP A 478 -11.23 -10.58 -24.05
C ASP A 478 -10.74 -9.52 -25.05
N THR A 479 -10.65 -8.27 -24.62
CA THR A 479 -10.06 -7.13 -25.36
C THR A 479 -8.73 -6.69 -24.73
N GLY A 480 -7.67 -6.58 -25.54
CA GLY A 480 -6.35 -6.13 -25.10
C GLY A 480 -5.18 -6.82 -25.81
N LEU A 481 -4.11 -7.15 -25.08
CA LEU A 481 -2.88 -7.74 -25.64
C LEU A 481 -2.71 -9.21 -25.21
N GLN A 482 -2.33 -10.05 -26.17
CA GLN A 482 -2.06 -11.46 -25.92
C GLN A 482 -0.76 -11.88 -26.62
N GLN A 483 0.15 -12.47 -25.85
CA GLN A 483 1.22 -13.29 -26.40
C GLN A 483 0.65 -14.63 -26.93
N GLN A 484 0.85 -14.91 -28.22
CA GLN A 484 0.32 -16.11 -28.89
C GLN A 484 1.34 -17.27 -28.93
N GLY A 485 2.60 -16.94 -28.67
CA GLY A 485 3.74 -17.82 -28.68
C GLY A 485 5.01 -17.04 -28.35
N ASP A 486 6.15 -17.74 -28.32
CA ASP A 486 7.45 -17.09 -28.17
C ASP A 486 7.71 -16.10 -29.32
N GLY A 487 7.91 -14.83 -28.98
CA GLY A 487 8.13 -13.75 -29.95
C GLY A 487 6.91 -13.29 -30.75
N GLU A 488 5.69 -13.70 -30.37
CA GLU A 488 4.45 -13.29 -31.07
C GLU A 488 3.55 -12.44 -30.19
N LEU A 489 3.17 -11.25 -30.66
CA LEU A 489 2.29 -10.32 -29.96
C LEU A 489 1.04 -10.06 -30.79
N ALA A 490 -0.13 -10.09 -30.15
CA ALA A 490 -1.39 -9.84 -30.83
C ALA A 490 -2.31 -8.90 -30.04
N ILE A 491 -3.13 -8.16 -30.80
CA ILE A 491 -4.21 -7.31 -30.32
C ILE A 491 -5.54 -8.05 -30.50
N TYR A 492 -6.28 -8.19 -29.41
CA TYR A 492 -7.56 -8.89 -29.34
C TYR A 492 -8.69 -7.91 -29.06
N THR A 493 -9.85 -8.19 -29.64
CA THR A 493 -11.15 -7.57 -29.28
C THR A 493 -12.25 -8.61 -29.49
N ASP A 494 -13.19 -8.74 -28.55
CA ASP A 494 -14.29 -9.70 -28.65
C ASP A 494 -13.78 -11.13 -28.90
N ASN A 495 -12.71 -11.50 -28.19
CA ASN A 495 -12.02 -12.79 -28.29
C ASN A 495 -11.53 -13.16 -29.71
N ILE A 496 -11.34 -12.16 -30.58
CA ILE A 496 -10.85 -12.34 -31.95
C ILE A 496 -9.52 -11.60 -32.10
N GLU A 497 -8.53 -12.28 -32.65
CA GLU A 497 -7.27 -11.68 -33.06
C GLU A 497 -7.48 -10.69 -34.22
N ARG A 498 -7.23 -9.40 -33.97
CA ARG A 498 -7.40 -8.35 -34.98
C ARG A 498 -6.08 -8.00 -35.66
N VAL A 499 -4.99 -7.98 -34.88
CA VAL A 499 -3.65 -7.66 -35.36
C VAL A 499 -2.65 -8.60 -34.70
N ARG A 500 -1.67 -9.07 -35.47
CA ARG A 500 -0.54 -9.86 -34.98
C ARG A 500 0.77 -9.30 -35.50
N VAL A 501 1.79 -9.30 -34.65
CA VAL A 501 3.20 -9.29 -35.03
C VAL A 501 3.72 -10.71 -34.86
N ALA A 502 4.06 -11.36 -35.98
CA ALA A 502 4.59 -12.71 -35.99
C ALA A 502 6.08 -12.72 -35.56
N LYS A 503 6.60 -13.89 -35.19
CA LYS A 503 7.99 -14.05 -34.73
C LYS A 503 9.05 -13.54 -35.72
N ASN A 504 8.74 -13.52 -37.02
CA ASN A 504 9.60 -13.01 -38.08
C ASN A 504 9.48 -11.49 -38.32
N GLY A 505 8.66 -10.78 -37.52
CA GLY A 505 8.42 -9.34 -37.64
C GLY A 505 7.31 -8.94 -38.61
N ASN A 506 6.69 -9.89 -39.32
CA ASN A 506 5.57 -9.58 -40.20
C ASN A 506 4.32 -9.20 -39.39
N VAL A 507 3.56 -8.22 -39.88
CA VAL A 507 2.31 -7.76 -39.28
C VAL A 507 1.13 -8.28 -40.09
N GLY A 508 0.18 -8.94 -39.42
CA GLY A 508 -1.09 -9.35 -40.00
C GLY A 508 -2.24 -8.52 -39.43
N ILE A 509 -3.14 -8.02 -40.28
CA ILE A 509 -4.42 -7.41 -39.89
C ILE A 509 -5.54 -8.29 -40.41
N GLY A 510 -6.29 -8.93 -39.52
CA GLY A 510 -7.32 -9.91 -39.87
C GLY A 510 -6.79 -11.27 -40.36
N THR A 511 -5.48 -11.54 -40.21
CA THR A 511 -4.83 -12.82 -40.52
C THR A 511 -3.86 -13.20 -39.39
N THR A 512 -3.74 -14.50 -39.11
CA THR A 512 -2.82 -15.04 -38.08
C THR A 512 -1.49 -15.54 -38.67
N THR A 513 -1.36 -15.59 -40.00
CA THR A 513 -0.21 -16.23 -40.69
C THR A 513 0.43 -15.33 -41.75
N PRO A 514 0.77 -14.06 -41.47
CA PRO A 514 1.25 -13.11 -42.50
C PRO A 514 2.54 -13.59 -43.20
N LYS A 515 2.49 -13.81 -44.52
CA LYS A 515 3.62 -14.20 -45.37
C LYS A 515 4.42 -13.01 -45.92
N ILE A 516 3.88 -11.80 -45.79
CA ILE A 516 4.51 -10.54 -46.19
C ILE A 516 4.58 -9.55 -45.02
N HIS A 517 5.39 -8.49 -45.14
CA HIS A 517 5.66 -7.55 -44.04
C HIS A 517 4.41 -6.93 -43.41
N LEU A 518 3.43 -6.52 -44.22
CA LEU A 518 2.10 -6.13 -43.77
C LEU A 518 1.05 -6.85 -44.62
N ALA A 519 0.43 -7.89 -44.07
CA ALA A 519 -0.66 -8.63 -44.68
C ALA A 519 -2.03 -8.14 -44.14
N ILE A 520 -3.03 -7.99 -45.00
CA ILE A 520 -4.34 -7.42 -44.67
C ILE A 520 -5.45 -8.32 -45.23
N GLY A 521 -6.32 -8.83 -44.36
CA GLY A 521 -7.49 -9.64 -44.68
C GLY A 521 -7.20 -11.11 -45.02
N ASP A 522 -6.06 -11.40 -45.63
CA ASP A 522 -5.52 -12.73 -45.90
C ASP A 522 -4.02 -12.77 -45.53
N ASP A 523 -3.29 -13.84 -45.88
CA ASP A 523 -1.88 -13.99 -45.52
C ASP A 523 -0.86 -13.39 -46.50
N ASP A 524 -1.27 -12.90 -47.68
CA ASP A 524 -0.35 -12.55 -48.77
C ASP A 524 -0.75 -11.32 -49.62
N THR A 525 -1.78 -10.60 -49.20
CA THR A 525 -2.23 -9.32 -49.76
C THR A 525 -1.83 -8.16 -48.85
N GLY A 526 -1.18 -7.12 -49.39
CA GLY A 526 -0.78 -5.94 -48.62
C GLY A 526 0.51 -5.30 -49.09
N LEU A 527 1.37 -4.87 -48.15
CA LEU A 527 2.60 -4.13 -48.43
C LEU A 527 3.85 -4.95 -48.06
N LYS A 528 4.85 -4.92 -48.93
CA LYS A 528 6.13 -5.62 -48.72
C LYS A 528 7.30 -4.72 -49.11
N GLN A 529 8.27 -4.58 -48.22
CA GLN A 529 9.58 -4.01 -48.57
C GLN A 529 10.40 -5.04 -49.39
N GLN A 530 10.93 -4.62 -50.54
CA GLN A 530 11.76 -5.46 -51.44
C GLN A 530 13.25 -5.13 -51.39
N GLY A 531 13.64 -4.24 -50.48
CA GLY A 531 14.97 -3.66 -50.36
C GLY A 531 14.89 -2.29 -49.71
N ASP A 532 16.05 -1.68 -49.44
CA ASP A 532 16.10 -0.34 -48.87
C ASP A 532 15.42 0.68 -49.79
N GLY A 533 14.46 1.43 -49.25
CA GLY A 533 13.64 2.40 -49.99
C GLY A 533 12.74 1.85 -51.10
N ILE A 534 12.53 0.52 -51.19
CA ILE A 534 11.66 -0.09 -52.21
C ILE A 534 10.37 -0.61 -51.57
N LEU A 535 9.23 0.04 -51.85
CA LEU A 535 7.91 -0.36 -51.40
C LEU A 535 7.16 -1.08 -52.52
N ALA A 536 6.54 -2.22 -52.21
CA ALA A 536 5.73 -2.96 -53.16
C ALA A 536 4.35 -3.33 -52.61
N ILE A 537 3.37 -3.39 -53.50
CA ILE A 537 1.99 -3.82 -53.23
C ILE A 537 1.82 -5.24 -53.76
N TYR A 538 1.33 -6.12 -52.89
CA TYR A 538 1.15 -7.54 -53.14
C TYR A 538 -0.34 -7.92 -53.10
N THR A 539 -0.73 -8.86 -53.94
CA THR A 539 -2.02 -9.58 -53.84
C THR A 539 -1.81 -11.03 -54.25
N ASN A 540 -2.36 -12.00 -53.51
CA ASN A 540 -2.20 -13.43 -53.80
C ASN A 540 -0.72 -13.82 -54.00
N ASN A 541 0.14 -13.33 -53.11
CA ASN A 541 1.60 -13.52 -53.11
C ASN A 541 2.33 -13.05 -54.39
N ALA A 542 1.68 -12.23 -55.21
CA ALA A 542 2.25 -11.67 -56.43
C ALA A 542 2.43 -10.16 -56.29
N GLU A 543 3.62 -9.68 -56.64
CA GLU A 543 3.90 -8.26 -56.71
C GLU A 543 3.10 -7.61 -57.85
N ARG A 544 2.35 -6.55 -57.54
CA ARG A 544 1.52 -5.83 -58.50
C ARG A 544 2.08 -4.47 -58.85
N VAL A 545 2.56 -3.75 -57.84
CA VAL A 545 3.11 -2.41 -57.98
C VAL A 545 4.39 -2.34 -57.18
N ARG A 546 5.41 -1.69 -57.72
CA ARG A 546 6.66 -1.36 -57.01
C ARG A 546 6.98 0.11 -57.17
N ILE A 547 7.38 0.73 -56.07
CA ILE A 547 7.94 2.09 -56.02
C ILE A 547 9.39 1.95 -55.56
N HIS A 548 10.32 2.39 -56.41
CA HIS A 548 11.75 2.42 -56.09
C HIS A 548 12.14 3.67 -55.30
N SER A 549 13.31 3.62 -54.68
CA SER A 549 13.88 4.71 -53.88
C SER A 549 14.19 5.98 -54.69
N ASP A 550 14.35 5.87 -56.02
CA ASP A 550 14.50 7.00 -56.96
C ASP A 550 13.17 7.56 -57.48
N GLY A 551 12.04 7.03 -56.98
CA GLY A 551 10.69 7.44 -57.33
C GLY A 551 10.14 6.84 -58.62
N LYS A 552 10.80 5.83 -59.21
CA LYS A 552 10.24 5.07 -60.33
C LYS A 552 9.15 4.13 -59.86
N VAL A 553 8.09 3.98 -60.66
CA VAL A 553 6.94 3.12 -60.39
C VAL A 553 6.82 2.04 -61.46
N GLY A 554 6.73 0.79 -61.06
CA GLY A 554 6.50 -0.36 -61.93
C GLY A 554 5.13 -0.96 -61.64
N ILE A 555 4.32 -1.24 -62.67
CA ILE A 555 3.06 -1.98 -62.56
C ILE A 555 3.21 -3.24 -63.40
N GLY A 556 3.05 -4.42 -62.78
CA GLY A 556 3.26 -5.71 -63.43
C GLY A 556 4.73 -6.05 -63.74
N THR A 557 5.69 -5.22 -63.28
CA THR A 557 7.12 -5.45 -63.44
C THR A 557 7.94 -4.99 -62.24
N SER A 558 9.01 -5.74 -61.99
CA SER A 558 10.07 -5.41 -61.04
C SER A 558 11.35 -4.92 -61.73
N SER A 559 11.40 -4.98 -63.05
CA SER A 559 12.58 -4.69 -63.87
C SER A 559 12.41 -3.33 -64.54
N TYR A 560 13.33 -2.41 -64.25
CA TYR A 560 13.32 -1.06 -64.79
C TYR A 560 14.32 -0.99 -65.91
N ILE A 561 13.85 -0.61 -67.10
CA ILE A 561 14.70 -0.33 -68.25
C ILE A 561 14.94 1.19 -68.31
N GLY A 562 16.21 1.60 -68.32
CA GLY A 562 16.59 3.00 -68.49
C GLY A 562 16.13 3.97 -67.38
N SER A 563 15.80 5.20 -67.80
CA SER A 563 15.45 6.34 -66.92
C SER A 563 13.95 6.53 -66.70
N ASP A 564 13.11 5.58 -67.13
CA ASP A 564 11.65 5.75 -67.14
C ASP A 564 11.08 5.79 -65.72
N ARG A 565 10.20 6.77 -65.46
CA ARG A 565 9.59 6.98 -64.14
C ARG A 565 8.36 6.13 -63.87
N LEU A 566 7.63 5.71 -64.91
CA LEU A 566 6.49 4.80 -64.81
C LEU A 566 6.60 3.75 -65.91
N ILE A 567 6.65 2.48 -65.53
CA ILE A 567 6.66 1.35 -66.47
C ILE A 567 5.44 0.47 -66.16
N ILE A 568 4.63 0.18 -67.17
CA ILE A 568 3.49 -0.73 -67.07
C ILE A 568 3.75 -1.89 -68.02
N GLN A 569 3.93 -3.09 -67.46
CA GLN A 569 4.19 -4.31 -68.22
C GLN A 569 3.02 -5.28 -68.08
N SER A 570 2.53 -5.80 -69.20
CA SER A 570 1.65 -6.96 -69.24
C SER A 570 2.47 -8.24 -69.41
N ALA A 571 2.04 -9.34 -68.80
CA ALA A 571 2.69 -10.64 -68.95
C ALA A 571 2.40 -11.31 -70.31
N ALA A 572 1.40 -10.82 -71.04
CA ALA A 572 0.95 -11.29 -72.36
C ALA A 572 0.52 -10.11 -73.24
N ASN A 573 -0.07 -10.39 -74.41
CA ASN A 573 -0.63 -9.39 -75.35
C ASN A 573 -1.93 -8.74 -74.82
N GLU A 574 -1.98 -8.45 -73.53
CA GLU A 574 -3.07 -7.73 -72.88
C GLU A 574 -2.86 -6.21 -73.03
N GLY A 575 -3.95 -5.45 -72.93
CA GLY A 575 -3.84 -3.98 -72.90
C GLY A 575 -3.13 -3.52 -71.62
N THR A 576 -2.10 -2.68 -71.76
CA THR A 576 -1.28 -2.22 -70.62
C THR A 576 -1.91 -1.04 -69.87
N LEU A 577 -2.33 0.02 -70.58
CA LEU A 577 -3.04 1.17 -70.02
C LEU A 577 -4.39 1.36 -70.71
N ARG A 578 -5.46 1.42 -69.92
CA ARG A 578 -6.82 1.69 -70.41
C ARG A 578 -7.42 2.88 -69.66
N LEU A 579 -7.97 3.83 -70.41
CA LEU A 579 -8.69 4.98 -69.88
C LEU A 579 -10.19 4.76 -70.03
N LEU A 580 -10.93 4.88 -68.92
CA LEU A 580 -12.39 4.82 -68.91
C LEU A 580 -12.94 6.22 -68.72
N GLY A 581 -14.02 6.55 -69.42
CA GLY A 581 -14.76 7.77 -69.11
C GLY A 581 -15.90 7.54 -68.12
N PRO A 582 -16.73 8.57 -67.86
CA PRO A 582 -17.81 8.49 -66.89
C PRO A 582 -18.74 7.29 -67.10
N GLY A 583 -19.08 6.58 -66.02
CA GLY A 583 -19.98 5.42 -66.05
C GLY A 583 -19.34 4.11 -66.51
N ASN A 584 -18.01 3.96 -66.37
CA ASN A 584 -17.24 2.76 -66.75
C ASN A 584 -17.37 2.37 -68.24
N LYS A 585 -17.70 3.33 -69.11
CA LYS A 585 -17.80 3.11 -70.55
C LYS A 585 -16.41 3.10 -71.17
N LEU A 586 -16.13 2.04 -71.92
CA LEU A 586 -14.87 1.89 -72.67
C LEU A 586 -14.74 3.02 -73.70
N GLY A 587 -13.64 3.76 -73.66
CA GLY A 587 -13.23 4.70 -74.71
C GLY A 587 -14.02 6.02 -74.81
N ILE A 588 -15.19 6.15 -74.17
CA ILE A 588 -16.01 7.38 -74.27
C ILE A 588 -15.65 8.34 -73.13
N GLY A 589 -14.83 9.36 -73.42
CA GLY A 589 -14.53 10.45 -72.48
C GLY A 589 -13.38 10.21 -71.50
N GLY A 590 -12.70 9.06 -71.58
CA GLY A 590 -11.42 8.86 -70.90
C GLY A 590 -10.35 9.75 -71.52
N LYS A 591 -9.55 10.43 -70.70
CA LYS A 591 -8.52 11.37 -71.16
C LYS A 591 -7.20 11.11 -70.44
N LEU A 592 -6.09 11.13 -71.18
CA LEU A 592 -4.74 11.23 -70.63
C LEU A 592 -4.30 12.68 -70.84
N ASN A 593 -4.29 13.46 -69.77
CA ASN A 593 -3.90 14.85 -69.82
C ASN A 593 -2.40 14.96 -69.53
N PHE A 594 -1.68 15.70 -70.36
CA PHE A 594 -0.30 16.10 -70.12
C PHE A 594 -0.33 17.59 -69.74
N GLY A 595 0.28 17.97 -68.61
CA GLY A 595 0.22 19.33 -68.08
C GLY A 595 1.44 20.17 -68.45
N GLY A 596 1.22 21.41 -68.93
CA GLY A 596 2.26 22.38 -69.29
C GLY A 596 1.92 23.14 -70.58
N ALA A 597 2.44 24.37 -70.76
CA ALA A 597 2.13 25.26 -71.88
C ALA A 597 3.14 25.19 -73.04
N GLU A 598 3.98 24.14 -73.08
CA GLU A 598 5.12 24.08 -73.99
C GLU A 598 4.92 22.94 -75.00
N GLU A 599 5.19 21.67 -74.67
CA GLU A 599 5.06 20.54 -75.63
C GLU A 599 4.80 19.19 -74.94
N VAL A 600 4.16 18.24 -75.63
CA VAL A 600 4.08 16.82 -75.23
C VAL A 600 5.01 16.00 -76.13
N TYR A 601 6.04 15.41 -75.54
CA TYR A 601 7.01 14.58 -76.27
C TYR A 601 6.58 13.11 -76.24
N LEU A 602 6.13 12.57 -77.38
CA LEU A 602 5.84 11.15 -77.57
C LEU A 602 6.86 10.57 -78.55
N THR A 603 7.77 9.74 -78.06
CA THR A 603 8.80 9.10 -78.89
C THR A 603 8.92 7.63 -78.56
N GLU A 604 9.23 6.83 -79.59
CA GLU A 604 9.56 5.42 -79.45
C GLU A 604 11.04 5.23 -79.80
N ASN A 605 11.78 4.56 -78.91
CA ASN A 605 13.23 4.53 -78.95
C ASN A 605 13.79 3.47 -79.92
N LEU A 606 13.15 2.29 -79.98
CA LEU A 606 13.69 1.09 -80.62
C LEU A 606 13.23 0.90 -82.06
N ASP A 607 11.93 1.04 -82.35
CA ASP A 607 11.36 0.83 -83.68
C ASP A 607 11.10 2.15 -84.44
N LYS A 608 11.19 3.28 -83.73
CA LYS A 608 10.98 4.67 -84.19
C LYS A 608 9.64 4.86 -84.90
N LYS A 609 8.61 4.09 -84.55
CA LYS A 609 7.27 4.17 -85.15
C LYS A 609 6.22 4.43 -84.09
N LEU A 610 5.79 5.69 -83.96
CA LEU A 610 4.58 5.99 -83.20
C LEU A 610 3.34 5.55 -84.03
N LEU A 611 2.75 4.41 -83.69
CA LEU A 611 1.50 3.94 -84.28
C LEU A 611 0.31 4.38 -83.41
N ILE A 612 -0.45 5.36 -83.87
CA ILE A 612 -1.75 5.70 -83.29
C ILE A 612 -2.82 5.01 -84.13
N HIS A 613 -3.53 4.04 -83.54
CA HIS A 613 -4.65 3.37 -84.19
C HIS A 613 -5.96 3.95 -83.69
N ALA A 614 -6.84 4.34 -84.61
CA ALA A 614 -8.22 4.72 -84.32
C ALA A 614 -9.13 4.07 -85.36
N ASP A 615 -10.24 3.46 -84.93
CA ASP A 615 -11.19 2.78 -85.82
C ASP A 615 -11.87 3.76 -86.80
N THR A 616 -12.03 5.02 -86.41
CA THR A 616 -12.72 6.05 -87.21
C THR A 616 -11.84 7.25 -87.54
N GLN A 617 -11.31 7.95 -86.53
CA GLN A 617 -10.58 9.21 -86.76
C GLN A 617 -9.51 9.45 -85.69
N ILE A 618 -8.37 10.01 -86.13
CA ILE A 618 -7.41 10.71 -85.27
C ILE A 618 -7.61 12.20 -85.49
N THR A 619 -7.88 12.95 -84.43
CA THR A 619 -8.05 14.41 -84.47
C THR A 619 -6.87 15.07 -83.76
N LEU A 620 -6.17 15.96 -84.45
CA LEU A 620 -5.15 16.84 -83.88
C LEU A 620 -5.72 18.26 -83.85
N ASP A 621 -6.17 18.70 -82.68
CA ASP A 621 -6.79 20.01 -82.48
C ASP A 621 -5.71 21.08 -82.20
N SER A 622 -4.86 21.31 -83.20
CA SER A 622 -3.81 22.32 -83.18
C SER A 622 -4.00 23.30 -84.34
N PRO A 623 -3.68 24.61 -84.18
CA PRO A 623 -3.72 25.56 -85.29
C PRO A 623 -2.79 25.17 -86.46
N SER A 624 -1.70 24.44 -86.18
CA SER A 624 -0.78 23.88 -87.18
C SER A 624 -0.22 22.52 -86.73
N VAL A 625 -0.01 21.61 -87.67
CA VAL A 625 0.64 20.30 -87.49
C VAL A 625 1.91 20.26 -88.33
N GLY A 626 3.07 20.14 -87.68
CA GLY A 626 4.36 19.92 -88.34
C GLY A 626 4.71 18.43 -88.37
N ILE A 627 5.11 17.90 -89.53
CA ILE A 627 5.66 16.55 -89.66
C ILE A 627 7.08 16.71 -90.22
N GLY A 628 8.09 16.44 -89.39
CA GLY A 628 9.50 16.68 -89.76
C GLY A 628 10.00 18.11 -89.52
N THR A 629 9.13 19.05 -89.14
CA THR A 629 9.48 20.44 -88.79
C THR A 629 8.87 20.87 -87.45
N THR A 630 9.60 21.62 -86.63
CA THR A 630 9.12 22.23 -85.37
C THR A 630 8.53 23.63 -85.56
N THR A 631 8.61 24.19 -86.77
CA THR A 631 8.12 25.55 -87.08
C THR A 631 7.20 25.55 -88.30
N PRO A 632 6.04 24.87 -88.22
CA PRO A 632 5.16 24.70 -89.37
C PRO A 632 4.65 26.06 -89.89
N LYS A 633 4.86 26.32 -91.19
CA LYS A 633 4.44 27.58 -91.85
C LYS A 633 3.04 27.51 -92.45
N ALA A 634 2.39 26.36 -92.34
CA ALA A 634 1.02 26.09 -92.78
C ALA A 634 0.29 25.22 -91.76
N LYS A 635 -1.04 25.06 -91.91
CA LYS A 635 -1.87 24.23 -91.01
C LYS A 635 -1.41 22.77 -90.96
N LEU A 636 -0.88 22.25 -92.07
CA LEU A 636 -0.13 21.00 -92.14
C LEU A 636 1.13 21.29 -92.94
N ASP A 637 2.30 21.20 -92.31
CA ASP A 637 3.60 21.40 -92.94
C ASP A 637 4.42 20.12 -92.79
N VAL A 638 4.79 19.51 -93.92
CA VAL A 638 5.53 18.24 -93.92
C VAL A 638 6.89 18.48 -94.58
N GLU A 639 7.94 18.43 -93.77
CA GLU A 639 9.32 18.44 -94.24
C GLU A 639 9.71 17.01 -94.65
N GLY A 640 9.27 16.61 -95.85
CA GLY A 640 9.47 15.27 -96.38
C GLY A 640 8.43 14.87 -97.43
N SER A 641 8.37 13.59 -97.77
CA SER A 641 7.39 13.05 -98.71
C SER A 641 6.09 12.68 -98.01
N VAL A 642 4.96 13.12 -98.54
CA VAL A 642 3.63 12.68 -98.10
C VAL A 642 3.07 11.69 -99.11
N LYS A 643 2.67 10.50 -98.65
CA LYS A 643 1.90 9.55 -99.45
C LYS A 643 0.43 9.64 -99.06
N PHE A 644 -0.39 10.20 -99.92
CA PHE A 644 -1.85 10.07 -99.83
C PHE A 644 -2.25 8.71 -100.41
N GLY A 645 -3.23 8.03 -99.82
CA GLY A 645 -3.70 6.71 -100.30
C GLY A 645 -4.18 6.73 -101.75
N ILE A 646 -4.51 5.56 -102.30
CA ILE A 646 -4.92 5.37 -103.72
C ILE A 646 -6.19 6.13 -104.15
N GLU A 647 -6.93 6.69 -103.18
CA GLU A 647 -8.14 7.52 -103.40
C GLU A 647 -7.99 8.95 -102.83
N GLY A 648 -6.78 9.31 -102.37
CA GLY A 648 -6.50 10.65 -101.84
C GLY A 648 -6.48 11.70 -102.95
N THR A 649 -7.54 12.50 -103.05
CA THR A 649 -7.56 13.65 -103.97
C THR A 649 -6.70 14.76 -103.38
N ILE A 650 -5.51 15.00 -103.96
CA ILE A 650 -4.73 16.22 -103.69
C ILE A 650 -5.49 17.38 -104.34
N VAL A 651 -6.25 18.15 -103.55
CA VAL A 651 -6.96 19.33 -104.07
C VAL A 651 -5.99 20.52 -104.16
N ASN A 652 -4.98 20.43 -105.02
CA ASN A 652 -4.19 21.59 -105.46
C ASN A 652 -4.41 21.82 -106.97
N ARG A 653 -5.52 22.48 -107.26
CA ARG A 653 -5.92 23.26 -108.46
C ARG A 653 -5.31 22.83 -109.82
N MET A 654 -5.82 21.73 -110.38
CA MET A 654 -5.73 21.45 -111.83
C MET A 654 -6.95 22.04 -112.55
N ILE A 655 -6.76 22.68 -113.71
CA ILE A 655 -7.84 23.06 -114.64
C ILE A 655 -7.76 22.18 -115.89
N CYS A 656 -8.87 21.50 -116.23
CA CYS A 656 -9.04 20.74 -117.47
C CYS A 656 -10.28 21.25 -118.24
N GLY A 657 -10.23 21.23 -119.57
CA GLY A 657 -11.37 21.64 -120.41
C GLY A 657 -11.23 21.22 -121.87
N GLN A 658 -12.35 21.32 -122.60
CA GLN A 658 -12.43 21.01 -124.04
C GLN A 658 -12.72 22.28 -124.84
N VAL A 659 -12.07 22.39 -126.00
CA VAL A 659 -12.28 23.49 -126.95
C VAL A 659 -12.74 22.89 -128.28
N TYR A 660 -13.89 23.33 -128.76
CA TYR A 660 -14.48 22.82 -129.99
C TYR A 660 -14.88 23.95 -130.95
N PHE A 661 -14.78 23.69 -132.25
CA PHE A 661 -15.11 24.63 -133.31
C PHE A 661 -16.55 24.45 -133.75
N ASP A 662 -17.32 25.52 -133.69
CA ASP A 662 -18.62 25.56 -134.32
C ASP A 662 -18.44 26.01 -135.77
N THR A 663 -18.62 25.07 -136.71
CA THR A 663 -18.47 25.31 -138.14
C THR A 663 -19.56 26.22 -138.72
N GLU A 664 -20.74 26.28 -138.11
CA GLU A 664 -21.84 27.13 -138.56
C GLU A 664 -21.65 28.57 -138.13
N ARG A 665 -21.15 28.78 -136.91
CA ARG A 665 -20.92 30.11 -136.33
C ARG A 665 -19.52 30.67 -136.62
N ASN A 666 -18.61 29.84 -137.13
CA ASN A 666 -17.21 30.16 -137.41
C ASN A 666 -16.47 30.69 -136.15
N VAL A 667 -16.83 30.15 -134.98
CA VAL A 667 -16.38 30.57 -133.64
C VAL A 667 -15.98 29.33 -132.83
N TRP A 668 -14.91 29.44 -132.03
CA TRP A 668 -14.49 28.45 -131.06
C TRP A 668 -15.19 28.62 -129.72
N PHE A 669 -15.62 27.52 -129.12
CA PHE A 669 -16.24 27.48 -127.80
C PHE A 669 -15.37 26.70 -126.81
N TYR A 670 -15.37 27.14 -125.56
CA TYR A 670 -14.73 26.46 -124.43
C TYR A 670 -15.78 25.90 -123.48
N LYS A 671 -15.52 24.68 -123.02
CA LYS A 671 -16.32 23.99 -122.01
C LYS A 671 -15.41 23.46 -120.89
N SER A 672 -15.61 23.96 -119.68
CA SER A 672 -15.01 23.38 -118.47
C SER A 672 -15.97 22.37 -117.83
N TYR A 673 -15.45 21.46 -117.02
CA TYR A 673 -16.28 20.45 -116.33
C TYR A 673 -17.35 21.16 -115.47
N GLY A 674 -18.62 21.07 -115.87
CA GLY A 674 -19.77 21.65 -115.17
C GLY A 674 -20.15 23.10 -115.52
N SER A 675 -19.56 23.72 -116.55
CA SER A 675 -19.95 25.08 -117.00
C SER A 675 -20.66 25.10 -118.36
N SER A 676 -21.41 26.19 -118.64
CA SER A 676 -22.04 26.44 -119.94
C SER A 676 -21.01 26.85 -120.98
N ASP A 677 -21.21 26.45 -122.23
CA ASP A 677 -20.29 26.73 -123.34
C ASP A 677 -20.12 28.25 -123.52
N GLN A 678 -18.87 28.74 -123.40
CA GLN A 678 -18.55 30.16 -123.58
C GLN A 678 -17.83 30.37 -124.92
N PRO A 679 -18.24 31.35 -125.75
CA PRO A 679 -17.55 31.68 -126.98
C PRO A 679 -16.19 32.32 -126.66
N VAL A 680 -15.13 31.88 -127.35
CA VAL A 680 -13.76 32.29 -127.03
C VAL A 680 -13.13 33.14 -128.13
N PHE A 681 -13.18 32.75 -129.42
CA PHE A 681 -12.66 33.56 -130.54
C PHE A 681 -13.17 33.12 -131.94
N LYS A 682 -13.07 34.01 -132.94
CA LYS A 682 -13.39 33.77 -134.36
C LYS A 682 -12.15 33.30 -135.14
N LYS A 683 -12.37 32.54 -136.23
CA LYS A 683 -11.36 31.80 -137.02
C LYS A 683 -10.06 32.55 -137.37
N ASP A 684 -10.08 33.87 -137.49
CA ASP A 684 -9.01 34.63 -138.15
C ASP A 684 -7.91 35.17 -137.20
N THR A 685 -7.99 34.92 -135.89
CA THR A 685 -7.05 35.51 -134.91
C THR A 685 -5.95 34.57 -134.41
N GLY A 686 -6.07 33.25 -134.61
CA GLY A 686 -5.03 32.26 -134.27
C GLY A 686 -4.62 32.17 -132.78
N LYS A 687 -5.32 32.88 -131.89
CA LYS A 687 -4.94 33.10 -130.48
C LYS A 687 -6.10 32.69 -129.56
N PHE A 688 -5.87 31.70 -128.70
CA PHE A 688 -6.82 31.25 -127.69
C PHE A 688 -6.53 31.91 -126.33
N LYS A 689 -7.54 32.57 -125.73
CA LYS A 689 -7.46 33.15 -124.38
C LYS A 689 -8.21 32.27 -123.40
N ILE A 690 -7.54 31.84 -122.33
CA ILE A 690 -8.19 31.11 -121.23
C ILE A 690 -8.65 32.13 -120.19
N PRO A 691 -9.96 32.24 -119.91
CA PRO A 691 -10.43 33.12 -118.86
C PRO A 691 -10.11 32.54 -117.46
N TYR A 692 -9.40 33.31 -116.65
CA TYR A 692 -9.27 33.21 -115.17
C TYR A 692 -8.44 32.06 -114.54
N GLY A 693 -7.68 32.41 -113.49
CA GLY A 693 -7.36 31.50 -112.37
C GLY A 693 -5.94 31.54 -111.79
N PHE A 694 -4.95 32.07 -112.51
CA PHE A 694 -3.53 32.02 -112.11
C PHE A 694 -2.85 33.39 -112.25
N THR A 695 -1.96 33.73 -111.33
CA THR A 695 -1.01 34.85 -111.49
C THR A 695 0.34 34.26 -111.85
N VAL A 696 0.71 34.29 -113.13
CA VAL A 696 1.98 33.74 -113.63
C VAL A 696 3.00 34.88 -113.69
N GLN A 697 4.13 34.75 -113.00
CA GLN A 697 5.18 35.77 -113.05
C GLN A 697 6.25 35.44 -114.09
N HIS A 698 6.50 34.14 -114.32
CA HIS A 698 7.47 33.68 -115.30
C HIS A 698 6.89 32.62 -116.25
N PRO A 699 7.21 32.67 -117.56
CA PRO A 699 6.72 31.70 -118.55
C PRO A 699 6.98 30.22 -118.21
N GLN A 700 8.01 29.97 -117.39
CA GLN A 700 8.48 28.64 -117.00
C GLN A 700 7.61 27.99 -115.91
N GLU A 701 6.68 28.72 -115.30
CA GLU A 701 5.81 28.27 -114.21
C GLU A 701 4.56 27.52 -114.71
N LEU A 702 4.40 27.42 -116.03
CA LEU A 702 3.21 26.87 -116.66
C LEU A 702 3.58 25.73 -117.62
N VAL A 703 3.02 24.55 -117.40
CA VAL A 703 3.05 23.46 -118.40
C VAL A 703 1.65 23.30 -118.96
N ILE A 704 1.54 23.47 -120.27
CA ILE A 704 0.31 23.25 -121.01
C ILE A 704 0.48 22.00 -121.85
N LEU A 705 -0.35 21.00 -121.61
CA LEU A 705 -0.44 19.81 -122.44
C LEU A 705 -1.72 19.93 -123.25
N ALA A 706 -1.61 19.98 -124.58
CA ALA A 706 -2.75 20.04 -125.49
C ALA A 706 -2.72 18.86 -126.46
N THR A 707 -3.88 18.27 -126.75
CA THR A 707 -4.02 17.15 -127.69
C THR A 707 -5.18 17.42 -128.63
N THR A 708 -5.03 17.12 -129.93
CA THR A 708 -6.17 17.13 -130.86
C THR A 708 -7.08 15.95 -130.59
N LEU A 709 -8.40 16.16 -130.69
CA LEU A 709 -9.38 15.09 -130.52
C LEU A 709 -9.46 14.16 -131.75
N ASP A 710 -9.12 14.69 -132.92
CA ASP A 710 -9.13 13.96 -134.18
C ASP A 710 -7.69 13.70 -134.66
N GLN A 711 -7.30 12.41 -134.62
CA GLN A 711 -6.05 11.82 -135.10
C GLN A 711 -4.77 12.04 -134.25
N TRP A 712 -4.10 10.91 -133.99
CA TRP A 712 -2.84 10.76 -133.25
C TRP A 712 -1.64 11.35 -134.01
N SER A 713 -1.59 12.67 -134.15
CA SER A 713 -0.36 13.36 -134.48
C SER A 713 0.13 14.15 -133.27
N ASN A 714 1.32 13.79 -132.77
CA ASN A 714 2.04 14.40 -131.63
C ASN A 714 2.47 15.87 -131.83
N ASN A 715 1.74 16.64 -132.64
CA ASN A 715 2.25 17.87 -133.22
C ASN A 715 1.27 19.03 -133.08
N VAL A 716 1.02 19.51 -131.86
CA VAL A 716 0.34 20.81 -131.65
C VAL A 716 0.83 21.53 -130.38
N ALA A 717 0.99 22.86 -130.53
CA ALA A 717 1.13 23.96 -129.57
C ALA A 717 2.57 24.34 -129.15
N CYS A 718 3.07 25.43 -129.74
CA CYS A 718 4.05 26.29 -129.07
C CYS A 718 3.29 27.41 -128.34
N VAL A 719 3.61 27.63 -127.07
CA VAL A 719 3.15 28.82 -126.34
C VAL A 719 3.96 29.99 -126.87
N SER A 720 3.32 30.91 -127.58
CA SER A 720 4.03 32.07 -128.17
C SER A 720 4.06 33.27 -127.22
N GLU A 721 3.16 33.36 -126.24
CA GLU A 721 3.06 34.54 -125.36
C GLU A 721 2.31 34.24 -124.04
N ILE A 722 2.93 34.59 -122.91
CA ILE A 722 2.30 34.58 -121.59
C ILE A 722 2.19 36.02 -121.12
N GLN A 723 0.96 36.48 -120.82
CA GLN A 723 0.65 37.80 -120.28
C GLN A 723 0.21 37.65 -118.82
N LYS A 724 0.34 38.72 -118.02
CA LYS A 724 0.15 38.72 -116.56
C LYS A 724 -1.15 38.07 -116.07
N ASP A 725 -2.22 38.17 -116.88
CA ASP A 725 -3.58 37.78 -116.49
C ASP A 725 -4.22 36.72 -117.43
N TYR A 726 -3.51 36.24 -118.45
CA TYR A 726 -3.97 35.17 -119.35
C TYR A 726 -2.83 34.57 -120.16
N CYS A 727 -2.96 33.29 -120.51
CA CYS A 727 -2.09 32.64 -121.49
C CYS A 727 -2.73 32.70 -122.88
N VAL A 728 -1.90 32.95 -123.89
CA VAL A 728 -2.28 32.83 -125.29
C VAL A 728 -1.64 31.57 -125.87
N ILE A 729 -2.48 30.64 -126.32
CA ILE A 729 -2.03 29.44 -127.04
C ILE A 729 -2.22 29.67 -128.54
N CYS A 730 -1.13 29.51 -129.30
CA CYS A 730 -1.18 29.43 -130.76
C CYS A 730 -1.14 27.97 -131.18
N ILE A 731 -2.09 27.57 -132.02
CA ILE A 731 -2.17 26.23 -132.59
C ILE A 731 -1.76 26.32 -134.06
N THR A 732 -0.59 25.75 -134.35
CA THR A 732 -0.05 25.70 -135.71
C THR A 732 0.25 24.24 -136.05
N ASP A 733 -0.21 23.78 -137.22
CA ASP A 733 0.20 22.50 -137.79
C ASP A 733 1.68 22.58 -138.15
N THR A 734 2.51 21.76 -137.49
CA THR A 734 3.98 21.81 -137.65
C THR A 734 4.47 21.36 -139.02
N LYS A 735 3.65 20.66 -139.82
CA LYS A 735 4.02 20.23 -141.19
C LYS A 735 3.62 21.24 -142.25
N THR A 736 2.48 21.92 -142.08
CA THR A 736 1.95 22.82 -143.12
C THR A 736 2.14 24.30 -142.82
N GLN A 737 2.55 24.67 -141.60
CA GLN A 737 2.64 26.06 -141.13
C GLN A 737 1.29 26.83 -141.28
N GLN A 738 0.17 26.12 -141.48
CA GLN A 738 -1.16 26.70 -141.66
C GLN A 738 -2.01 26.50 -140.40
N GLN A 739 -2.78 27.53 -140.03
CA GLN A 739 -3.77 27.44 -138.96
C GLN A 739 -5.01 26.73 -139.49
N LYS A 740 -5.17 25.45 -139.15
CA LYS A 740 -6.39 24.68 -139.46
C LYS A 740 -7.30 24.61 -138.24
N PRO A 741 -8.61 24.82 -138.39
CA PRO A 741 -9.51 24.68 -137.26
C PRO A 741 -9.62 23.19 -136.86
N THR A 742 -9.13 22.83 -135.67
CA THR A 742 -9.10 21.42 -135.17
C THR A 742 -9.41 21.36 -133.67
N ASN A 743 -10.37 20.52 -133.26
CA ASN A 743 -10.80 20.42 -131.87
C ASN A 743 -9.67 19.89 -130.98
N PHE A 744 -9.53 20.46 -129.78
CA PHE A 744 -8.46 20.05 -128.88
C PHE A 744 -8.91 20.05 -127.42
N SER A 745 -8.29 19.16 -126.65
CA SER A 745 -8.37 19.13 -125.19
C SER A 745 -7.06 19.65 -124.63
N PHE A 746 -7.12 20.27 -123.45
CA PHE A 746 -5.92 20.74 -122.79
C PHE A 746 -5.96 20.53 -121.28
N VAL A 747 -4.77 20.41 -120.70
CA VAL A 747 -4.51 20.40 -119.26
C VAL A 747 -3.47 21.47 -118.97
N ILE A 748 -3.77 22.34 -118.01
CA ILE A 748 -2.81 23.32 -117.50
C ILE A 748 -2.40 22.93 -116.09
N MET A 749 -1.10 22.83 -115.90
CA MET A 749 -0.46 22.62 -114.61
C MET A 749 0.35 23.87 -114.26
N HIS A 750 0.06 24.45 -113.10
CA HIS A 750 0.82 25.59 -112.56
C HIS A 750 1.80 25.08 -111.51
N PHE A 751 3.08 25.36 -111.71
CA PHE A 751 4.15 25.03 -110.78
C PHE A 751 4.62 26.32 -110.11
N GLN A 752 4.50 26.40 -108.79
CA GLN A 752 5.06 27.53 -108.05
C GLN A 752 6.59 27.34 -108.00
N SER A 753 7.33 28.13 -108.76
CA SER A 753 8.79 28.04 -108.77
C SER A 753 9.37 28.59 -107.46
N TRP A 754 10.26 27.83 -106.81
CA TRP A 754 11.05 28.32 -105.66
C TRP A 754 12.16 29.26 -106.18
N PRO A 755 12.43 30.40 -105.53
CA PRO A 755 13.45 31.33 -105.98
C PRO A 755 14.85 30.76 -105.73
N GLY A 756 15.46 30.10 -106.73
CA GLY A 756 16.85 29.68 -106.60
C GLY A 756 17.33 28.55 -107.50
N ARG A 757 17.09 28.60 -108.82
CA ARG A 757 17.97 28.05 -109.89
C ARG A 757 17.22 28.07 -111.22
N LEU A 758 17.66 28.91 -112.15
CA LEU A 758 17.25 28.84 -113.56
C LEU A 758 18.19 27.85 -114.29
N PRO A 759 17.70 26.80 -114.95
CA PRO A 759 18.39 26.21 -116.09
C PRO A 759 18.02 27.03 -117.33
N GLN A 760 18.99 27.77 -117.88
CA GLN A 760 18.89 28.33 -119.22
C GLN A 760 18.86 27.18 -120.23
N TYR A 761 17.69 26.85 -120.77
CA TYR A 761 17.59 26.17 -122.06
C TYR A 761 16.91 27.14 -123.03
N GLY A 762 17.73 27.77 -123.87
CA GLY A 762 17.28 28.62 -124.96
C GLY A 762 16.54 27.80 -126.02
N VAL A 763 15.42 28.35 -126.49
CA VAL A 763 14.63 27.78 -127.59
C VAL A 763 14.92 28.62 -128.83
N GLU A 764 15.88 28.20 -129.66
CA GLU A 764 15.97 28.64 -131.05
C GLU A 764 16.42 27.48 -131.96
N GLY A 765 15.57 27.20 -132.95
CA GLY A 765 15.97 26.92 -134.33
C GLY A 765 16.79 25.67 -134.66
N GLN A 766 16.08 24.67 -135.18
CA GLN A 766 16.53 23.63 -136.15
C GLN A 766 17.20 22.36 -135.61
N GLY A 767 16.52 21.24 -135.91
CA GLY A 767 17.13 19.92 -136.12
C GLY A 767 17.47 19.12 -134.87
N PHE A 768 16.48 18.50 -134.24
CA PHE A 768 16.73 17.38 -133.31
C PHE A 768 16.27 16.07 -133.93
N ASP A 769 17.25 15.37 -134.51
CA ASP A 769 17.24 13.93 -134.71
C ASP A 769 17.17 13.20 -133.36
N SER A 770 16.60 11.99 -133.44
CA SER A 770 16.38 11.00 -132.39
C SER A 770 17.28 11.07 -131.15
N GLY A 771 16.67 11.36 -130.01
CA GLY A 771 17.23 11.08 -128.68
C GLY A 771 16.70 12.03 -127.62
N TRP A 772 16.07 11.48 -126.59
CA TRP A 772 15.66 12.13 -125.34
C TRP A 772 14.40 13.00 -125.38
N ILE A 773 13.25 12.34 -125.20
CA ILE A 773 12.09 12.95 -124.52
C ILE A 773 12.19 12.50 -123.05
N PRO A 774 12.23 13.42 -122.05
CA PRO A 774 11.98 13.03 -120.68
C PRO A 774 10.53 12.56 -120.56
N ASP A 775 10.35 11.28 -120.24
CA ASP A 775 9.08 10.62 -119.96
C ASP A 775 8.30 11.34 -118.85
N ILE A 776 7.47 12.34 -119.21
CA ILE A 776 6.28 12.67 -118.43
C ILE A 776 5.23 11.60 -118.77
N MET A 777 5.23 10.56 -117.93
CA MET A 777 4.18 9.56 -117.71
C MET A 777 3.31 9.18 -118.92
N TRP A 778 3.76 8.23 -119.72
CA TRP A 778 2.95 7.07 -120.15
C TRP A 778 3.89 5.89 -120.42
N ARG A 779 4.28 5.14 -119.37
CA ARG A 779 4.84 3.78 -119.56
C ARG A 779 4.02 2.75 -118.80
N LYS A 780 3.16 2.11 -119.60
CA LYS A 780 2.86 0.68 -119.66
C LYS A 780 3.82 -0.16 -118.79
N THR A 781 3.30 -0.70 -117.70
CA THR A 781 3.97 -1.71 -116.90
C THR A 781 4.17 -2.97 -117.74
N SER A 782 5.43 -3.33 -117.99
CA SER A 782 5.82 -4.67 -118.40
C SER A 782 6.82 -5.19 -117.37
N VAL A 783 6.31 -5.99 -116.42
CA VAL A 783 7.09 -6.92 -115.59
C VAL A 783 6.48 -8.30 -115.85
N PRO A 784 7.31 -9.35 -116.12
CA PRO A 784 6.83 -10.63 -116.61
C PRO A 784 6.18 -11.45 -115.50
N ILE A 785 5.08 -12.13 -115.82
CA ILE A 785 4.50 -13.18 -114.99
C ILE A 785 4.37 -14.42 -115.89
N GLU A 786 5.10 -15.48 -115.55
CA GLU A 786 4.84 -16.82 -116.04
C GLU A 786 3.44 -17.29 -115.60
N PRO A 787 2.73 -18.08 -116.42
CA PRO A 787 1.37 -18.48 -116.16
C PRO A 787 1.30 -19.65 -115.17
N TYR A 788 0.47 -19.50 -114.13
CA TYR A 788 -0.41 -20.59 -113.70
C TYR A 788 -1.87 -20.10 -113.74
N SER A 789 -2.54 -20.48 -114.83
CA SER A 789 -3.97 -20.86 -114.96
C SER A 789 -5.07 -20.02 -114.30
N TYR A 790 -5.69 -19.13 -115.11
CA TYR A 790 -7.12 -19.05 -115.53
C TYR A 790 -8.28 -19.37 -114.55
N PRO A 791 -9.53 -18.94 -114.89
CA PRO A 791 -10.19 -17.62 -114.86
C PRO A 791 -11.26 -17.62 -113.72
N TRP A 792 -11.97 -16.55 -113.34
CA TRP A 792 -13.28 -16.05 -113.83
C TRP A 792 -13.62 -14.89 -112.84
N LEU A 793 -13.74 -13.63 -113.31
CA LEU A 793 -14.99 -12.84 -113.39
C LEU A 793 -15.85 -12.92 -112.11
N VAL A 794 -16.11 -11.83 -111.39
CA VAL A 794 -16.64 -10.53 -111.86
C VAL A 794 -15.87 -9.33 -111.32
#